data_AF-A0A2I1D9K4-F1
#
_entry.id   AF-A0A2I1D9K4-F1
#
_cell.length_a   1.000
_cell.length_b   1.000
_cell.length_c   1.000
_cell.angle_alpha   90.00
_cell.angle_beta   90.00
_cell.angle_gamma   90.00
#
_symmetry.space_group_name_H-M   'P 1'
#
loop_
_entity.id
_entity.type
_entity.pdbx_description
1 polymer ?
#
loop_
_entity_poly.entity_id
_entity_poly.type
_entity_poly.pdbx_seq_one_letter_code
_entity_poly.pdbx_strand_id
1 'polypeptide(L)'
;MRPQSLCRPFGLLQRAYVRPFVASHGRRALSSAPQVPDFAFAFDIDGVLLRSSKPIAGAAESLNILKNQGIPFILLTNGGGKHETERVAEISEKLQVSLDPSVIIQSHSPFAELVRGRNEQESLENKCVMVVGGDGGRCRQVAEQYGFKNVVTPGDIFMANPSIWPFSKGFKSYYETFARPLPNPRDPNDPTKGLKIDAIFVFNDPRDWALDTQVIMDVLLSSQGVMGSVSDKNGRTDLPNHGFLQDGQPHLYFSNPDLWWAAAYHLPRLGQGGFREALDGVWAGVTGGPSKGVELKKTVIGKPHQGTYEFAENQLLRNRARTFKSDSLPPIRNVYMVGDNPESDICGANTYRSHHGSKWHSILVRTGVYSGGEPTWVPETTEDSPEETPAEQPAEGAEQTKSASKNAAKKAAKEKAKAEKAAARAAQEKAQAAAADANDTAKDLYGPLPESEDVLPATRFTEINDEYYEKEVTLVARVDNARVQSAKLAFLMLRQQGLKLQAVIAAAEPISRQMIKYTGGLNVNSIVQVTGIVKKPGVPIASASLSNHEVHIQKVYMISEAAQMLPMQVKDAERPPPETTEEGFQVDESGAPIVTLKTRLDNRVLDLQTETSQAITWISSAVAELFSEYMIKSGSRWIFTPKLVGAATEGGSGVFEVKYFKRNAYLAQSPQLYKQICIAGDMENVFEIAPVFRAEDSNTHRHLTEFAGLDFEKTFRNHYHEVLEFAEDLLVFILTQLKERYKDQIAVIQKSYPNAGDFKLPKDGKALRLNYMDGVALLKEAGVDVSEQERFENDFSTAMEKQLGQIIRDKYDTDFYVLDKFPMAVRPFYTKACPQDARFSNSYDFFMRGEEIMSGAQRINDIKELEASMTAKGLNPHQEGFEDYLNAFRQGCPPHAGGGLGLNRIVMFFLGLPNIRLASLFPRDPQRLRP
;
A
#
# COMPACT_ATOMS: atom_id res chain seq x y z
N MET A 1 -26.96 -14.97 61.27
CA MET A 1 -26.51 -14.62 62.63
C MET A 1 -24.98 -14.63 62.65
N ARG A 2 -24.37 -13.56 63.17
CA ARG A 2 -22.93 -13.39 63.52
C ARG A 2 -22.52 -14.36 64.66
N PRO A 3 -21.22 -14.60 65.02
CA PRO A 3 -20.28 -13.54 65.42
C PRO A 3 -18.76 -13.76 65.18
N GLN A 4 -18.02 -12.74 65.63
CA GLN A 4 -16.60 -12.41 65.48
C GLN A 4 -15.66 -13.04 66.53
N SER A 5 -14.36 -12.94 66.20
CA SER A 5 -13.17 -12.68 67.05
C SER A 5 -12.31 -13.88 67.50
N LEU A 6 -10.98 -13.78 67.27
CA LEU A 6 -9.95 -13.71 68.34
C LEU A 6 -8.50 -13.60 67.80
N CYS A 7 -7.64 -13.06 68.67
CA CYS A 7 -6.31 -12.49 68.45
C CYS A 7 -5.15 -13.38 68.95
N ARG A 8 -3.93 -13.16 68.38
CA ARG A 8 -2.56 -13.11 69.01
C ARG A 8 -1.99 -14.41 69.66
N PRO A 9 -0.71 -14.43 70.12
CA PRO A 9 0.59 -13.91 69.61
C PRO A 9 1.73 -14.97 69.69
N PHE A 10 3.00 -14.63 69.39
CA PHE A 10 4.24 -14.88 70.20
C PHE A 10 5.52 -14.63 69.38
N GLY A 11 6.59 -14.17 70.04
CA GLY A 11 7.90 -13.92 69.46
C GLY A 11 9.05 -14.59 70.22
N LEU A 12 10.27 -14.26 69.76
CA LEU A 12 11.63 -14.47 70.30
C LEU A 12 12.32 -15.83 70.07
N LEU A 13 13.48 -15.79 69.39
CA LEU A 13 14.80 -16.17 69.96
C LEU A 13 15.98 -15.81 69.02
N GLN A 14 17.00 -15.18 69.62
CA GLN A 14 18.35 -14.91 69.08
C GLN A 14 19.31 -16.09 69.35
N ARG A 15 20.38 -16.22 68.55
CA ARG A 15 21.76 -16.44 69.06
C ARG A 15 22.83 -16.16 67.99
N ALA A 16 23.96 -15.63 68.46
CA ALA A 16 25.11 -15.09 67.73
C ALA A 16 26.26 -16.12 67.54
N TYR A 17 27.29 -15.81 66.73
CA TYR A 17 28.73 -15.87 67.08
C TYR A 17 29.68 -15.36 65.94
N VAL A 18 30.41 -14.27 66.24
CA VAL A 18 31.85 -13.88 66.00
C VAL A 18 32.59 -13.98 64.62
N ARG A 19 32.91 -12.78 64.06
CA ARG A 19 34.15 -12.17 63.42
C ARG A 19 35.28 -13.02 62.76
N PRO A 20 35.94 -12.52 61.67
CA PRO A 20 36.97 -11.44 61.78
C PRO A 20 37.04 -10.37 60.66
N PHE A 21 37.89 -9.37 60.94
CA PHE A 21 38.29 -8.15 60.23
C PHE A 21 38.90 -8.35 58.83
N VAL A 22 38.56 -7.47 57.85
CA VAL A 22 39.51 -6.80 56.92
C VAL A 22 38.94 -5.43 56.51
N ALA A 23 39.78 -4.40 56.52
CA ALA A 23 39.47 -3.01 56.20
C ALA A 23 39.52 -2.71 54.70
N SER A 24 38.64 -1.83 54.20
CA SER A 24 38.98 -0.92 53.09
C SER A 24 38.09 0.33 53.13
N HIS A 25 38.71 1.48 52.89
CA HIS A 25 38.08 2.80 52.92
C HIS A 25 37.27 3.04 51.64
N GLY A 26 36.00 3.44 51.78
CA GLY A 26 35.18 3.90 50.67
C GLY A 26 34.22 5.00 51.13
N ARG A 27 34.45 6.23 50.65
CA ARG A 27 33.63 7.42 50.92
C ARG A 27 32.17 7.16 50.52
N ARG A 28 31.24 7.20 51.48
CA ARG A 28 29.80 7.33 51.19
C ARG A 28 29.54 8.73 50.63
N ALA A 29 29.37 8.82 49.32
CA ALA A 29 28.68 9.95 48.70
C ALA A 29 27.20 9.84 49.08
N LEU A 30 26.65 10.87 49.74
CA LEU A 30 25.22 11.04 49.89
C LEU A 30 24.64 11.31 48.49
N SER A 31 24.02 10.30 47.88
CA SER A 31 23.25 10.48 46.65
C SER A 31 21.99 11.28 47.02
N SER A 32 21.86 12.50 46.51
CA SER A 32 20.57 13.20 46.52
C SER A 32 19.59 12.41 45.67
N ALA A 33 18.42 12.07 46.22
CA ALA A 33 17.36 11.43 45.47
C ALA A 33 17.00 12.26 44.22
N PRO A 34 16.67 11.63 43.08
CA PRO A 34 16.24 12.36 41.89
C PRO A 34 15.02 13.23 42.23
N GLN A 35 15.12 14.52 41.92
CA GLN A 35 14.05 15.49 42.15
C GLN A 35 12.91 15.19 41.19
N VAL A 36 11.74 14.81 41.72
CA VAL A 36 10.54 14.53 40.91
C VAL A 36 10.09 15.82 40.22
N PRO A 37 9.98 15.87 38.88
CA PRO A 37 9.51 17.06 38.17
C PRO A 37 8.10 17.46 38.60
N ASP A 38 7.87 18.77 38.75
CA ASP A 38 6.56 19.38 38.99
C ASP A 38 5.91 19.89 37.68
N PHE A 39 6.44 19.51 36.52
CA PHE A 39 5.89 19.82 35.21
C PHE A 39 5.87 18.58 34.30
N ALA A 40 5.09 18.65 33.23
CA ALA A 40 4.91 17.59 32.24
C ALA A 40 4.61 18.13 30.84
N PHE A 41 4.62 17.26 29.85
CA PHE A 41 4.27 17.59 28.46
C PHE A 41 3.10 16.76 27.95
N ALA A 42 2.26 17.37 27.13
CA ALA A 42 1.30 16.70 26.27
C ALA A 42 1.60 17.09 24.83
N PHE A 43 1.74 16.10 23.94
CA PHE A 43 1.99 16.34 22.53
C PHE A 43 0.80 15.88 21.72
N ASP A 44 0.32 16.72 20.81
CA ASP A 44 -0.40 16.18 19.67
C ASP A 44 0.53 15.26 18.84
N ILE A 45 -0.06 14.39 18.03
CA ILE A 45 0.69 13.46 17.19
C ILE A 45 0.79 14.00 15.76
N ASP A 46 -0.33 14.42 15.18
CA ASP A 46 -0.48 14.72 13.76
C ASP A 46 -0.18 16.19 13.49
N GLY A 47 1.01 16.48 12.95
CA GLY A 47 1.50 17.84 12.76
C GLY A 47 2.50 18.26 13.82
N VAL A 48 2.70 17.48 14.89
CA VAL A 48 3.72 17.73 15.93
C VAL A 48 4.81 16.66 15.98
N LEU A 49 4.43 15.37 16.00
CA LEU A 49 5.39 14.25 16.00
C LEU A 49 5.49 13.57 14.63
N LEU A 50 4.37 13.47 13.92
CA LEU A 50 4.26 12.84 12.61
C LEU A 50 3.51 13.76 11.65
N ARG A 51 3.90 13.78 10.37
CA ARG A 51 3.12 14.39 9.28
C ARG A 51 2.86 13.36 8.21
N SER A 52 1.60 12.97 7.99
CA SER A 52 1.23 11.90 7.04
C SER A 52 2.07 10.63 7.23
N SER A 53 2.20 10.18 8.49
CA SER A 53 3.04 9.05 8.93
C SER A 53 4.56 9.22 8.85
N LYS A 54 5.09 10.37 8.43
CA LYS A 54 6.54 10.65 8.48
C LYS A 54 6.92 11.36 9.77
N PRO A 55 7.98 10.94 10.49
CA PRO A 55 8.51 11.67 11.64
C PRO A 55 8.84 13.13 11.31
N ILE A 56 8.43 14.04 12.19
CA ILE A 56 8.86 15.44 12.16
C ILE A 56 10.26 15.52 12.79
N ALA A 57 11.13 16.36 12.20
CA ALA A 57 12.50 16.54 12.68
C ALA A 57 12.53 16.94 14.17
N GLY A 58 13.42 16.31 14.95
CA GLY A 58 13.53 16.55 16.40
C GLY A 58 12.50 15.83 17.27
N ALA A 59 11.44 15.23 16.71
CA ALA A 59 10.39 14.56 17.49
C ALA A 59 10.93 13.40 18.34
N ALA A 60 11.71 12.49 17.73
CA ALA A 60 12.30 11.34 18.41
C ALA A 60 13.31 11.76 19.49
N GLU A 61 14.14 12.77 19.19
CA GLU A 61 15.11 13.33 20.13
C GLU A 61 14.41 13.95 21.35
N SER A 62 13.34 14.72 21.12
CA SER A 62 12.56 15.37 22.17
C SER A 62 11.94 14.35 23.12
N LEU A 63 11.30 13.30 22.60
CA LEU A 63 10.72 12.23 23.43
C LEU A 63 11.80 11.46 24.22
N ASN A 64 12.96 11.19 23.62
CA ASN A 64 14.07 10.55 24.30
C ASN A 64 14.66 11.42 25.41
N ILE A 65 14.74 12.75 25.22
CA ILE A 65 15.17 13.68 26.27
C ILE A 65 14.21 13.60 27.45
N LEU A 66 12.89 13.66 27.22
CA LEU A 66 11.90 13.58 28.30
C LEU A 66 12.00 12.26 29.05
N LYS A 67 12.15 11.14 28.34
CA LYS A 67 12.30 9.81 28.94
C LYS A 67 13.59 9.70 29.77
N ASN A 68 14.72 10.15 29.23
CA ASN A 68 16.03 10.09 29.89
C ASN A 68 16.11 11.00 31.13
N GLN A 69 15.39 12.11 31.13
CA GLN A 69 15.30 13.03 32.27
C GLN A 69 14.20 12.66 33.27
N GLY A 70 13.42 11.60 33.00
CA GLY A 70 12.28 11.20 33.84
C GLY A 70 11.16 12.24 33.89
N ILE A 71 11.02 13.06 32.84
CA ILE A 71 9.96 14.07 32.73
C ILE A 71 8.68 13.39 32.23
N PRO A 72 7.56 13.46 32.96
CA PRO A 72 6.30 12.86 32.54
C PRO A 72 5.77 13.46 31.23
N PHE A 73 5.30 12.62 30.32
CA PHE A 73 4.62 13.08 29.12
C PHE A 73 3.53 12.11 28.65
N ILE A 74 2.61 12.63 27.83
CA ILE A 74 1.57 11.88 27.13
C ILE A 74 1.46 12.35 25.67
N LEU A 75 0.96 11.47 24.81
CA LEU A 75 0.60 11.75 23.43
C LEU A 75 -0.93 11.81 23.34
N LEU A 76 -1.49 12.97 23.01
CA LEU A 76 -2.92 13.25 23.04
C LEU A 76 -3.41 13.63 21.64
N THR A 77 -4.13 12.73 20.97
CA THR A 77 -4.61 12.91 19.59
C THR A 77 -6.14 12.74 19.49
N ASN A 78 -6.74 13.44 18.53
CA ASN A 78 -8.13 13.19 18.11
C ASN A 78 -8.24 12.07 17.04
N GLY A 79 -7.11 11.54 16.57
CA GLY A 79 -7.08 10.32 15.77
C GLY A 79 -7.50 9.08 16.57
N GLY A 80 -7.99 8.05 15.88
CA GLY A 80 -8.44 6.80 16.51
C GLY A 80 -8.77 5.70 15.49
N GLY A 81 -9.53 4.71 15.95
CA GLY A 81 -9.99 3.57 15.13
C GLY A 81 -9.21 2.27 15.32
N LYS A 82 -8.25 2.26 16.24
CA LYS A 82 -7.46 1.10 16.67
C LYS A 82 -7.12 1.21 18.15
N HIS A 83 -6.79 0.10 18.79
CA HIS A 83 -6.45 0.12 20.22
C HIS A 83 -5.09 0.79 20.47
N GLU A 84 -4.91 1.34 21.67
CA GLU A 84 -3.70 2.08 22.06
C GLU A 84 -2.42 1.26 21.90
N THR A 85 -2.48 -0.06 22.14
CA THR A 85 -1.35 -0.97 21.97
C THR A 85 -0.84 -1.01 20.54
N GLU A 86 -1.75 -1.05 19.56
CA GLU A 86 -1.40 -1.04 18.14
C GLU A 86 -0.86 0.32 17.74
N ARG A 87 -1.51 1.40 18.18
CA ARG A 87 -1.08 2.76 17.85
C ARG A 87 0.29 3.08 18.42
N VAL A 88 0.58 2.64 19.64
CA VAL A 88 1.92 2.78 20.23
C VAL A 88 2.96 1.98 19.46
N ALA A 89 2.67 0.75 19.04
CA ALA A 89 3.61 -0.03 18.24
C ALA A 89 4.00 0.72 16.95
N GLU A 90 3.02 1.28 16.22
CA GLU A 90 3.27 2.08 15.01
C GLU A 90 4.13 3.31 15.26
N ILE A 91 3.83 4.07 16.33
CA ILE A 91 4.55 5.32 16.63
C ILE A 91 5.96 5.00 17.14
N SER A 92 6.10 3.96 17.97
CA SER A 92 7.39 3.50 18.45
C SER A 92 8.30 3.04 17.32
N GLU A 93 7.76 2.33 16.33
CA GLU A 93 8.48 1.94 15.13
C GLU A 93 8.88 3.15 14.29
N LYS A 94 7.95 4.07 14.03
CA LYS A 94 8.22 5.26 13.19
C LYS A 94 9.24 6.21 13.82
N LEU A 95 9.13 6.46 15.12
CA LEU A 95 10.02 7.38 15.84
C LEU A 95 11.29 6.69 16.37
N GLN A 96 11.35 5.36 16.33
CA GLN A 96 12.42 4.57 16.97
C GLN A 96 12.55 4.89 18.47
N VAL A 97 11.42 5.13 19.14
CA VAL A 97 11.32 5.41 20.58
C VAL A 97 10.41 4.38 21.23
N SER A 98 10.93 3.62 22.20
CA SER A 98 10.11 2.68 22.97
C SER A 98 9.15 3.45 23.90
N LEU A 99 7.85 3.32 23.61
CA LEU A 99 6.73 3.94 24.33
C LEU A 99 5.83 2.86 24.95
N ASP A 100 5.18 3.18 26.07
CA ASP A 100 4.21 2.31 26.74
C ASP A 100 2.78 2.68 26.29
N PRO A 101 1.85 1.72 26.08
CA PRO A 101 0.47 2.02 25.70
C PRO A 101 -0.25 3.03 26.59
N SER A 102 0.13 3.15 27.86
CA SER A 102 -0.45 4.14 28.78
C SER A 102 -0.08 5.59 28.49
N VAL A 103 0.92 5.85 27.64
CA VAL A 103 1.33 7.22 27.27
C VAL A 103 0.51 7.79 26.13
N ILE A 104 -0.25 6.97 25.38
CA ILE A 104 -1.07 7.45 24.28
C ILE A 104 -2.54 7.55 24.69
N ILE A 105 -3.19 8.61 24.22
CA ILE A 105 -4.60 8.87 24.41
C ILE A 105 -5.16 9.28 23.05
N GLN A 106 -6.03 8.43 22.55
CA GLN A 106 -6.78 8.61 21.31
C GLN A 106 -8.17 9.17 21.61
N SER A 107 -8.87 9.60 20.56
CA SER A 107 -10.22 10.18 20.66
C SER A 107 -11.21 9.32 21.44
N HIS A 108 -11.19 8.01 21.21
CA HIS A 108 -12.09 7.05 21.85
C HIS A 108 -11.58 6.50 23.19
N SER A 109 -10.34 6.76 23.62
CA SER A 109 -9.80 6.23 24.87
C SER A 109 -10.67 6.54 26.10
N PRO A 110 -11.27 7.74 26.25
CA PRO A 110 -12.15 8.04 27.39
C PRO A 110 -13.42 7.17 27.44
N PHE A 111 -13.84 6.53 26.34
CA PHE A 111 -14.97 5.60 26.37
C PHE A 111 -14.71 4.37 27.24
N ALA A 112 -13.45 4.02 27.52
CA ALA A 112 -13.12 2.93 28.44
C ALA A 112 -13.66 3.16 29.86
N GLU A 113 -13.76 4.42 30.32
CA GLU A 113 -14.32 4.73 31.64
C GLU A 113 -15.85 4.62 31.69
N LEU A 114 -16.52 4.65 30.53
CA LEU A 114 -17.97 4.53 30.42
C LEU A 114 -18.47 3.07 30.52
N VAL A 115 -17.58 2.09 30.37
CA VAL A 115 -17.95 0.65 30.42
C VAL A 115 -18.53 0.29 31.78
N ARG A 116 -17.85 0.66 32.87
CA ARG A 116 -18.28 0.31 34.24
C ARG A 116 -19.30 1.30 34.82
N GLY A 117 -19.34 2.53 34.32
CA GLY A 117 -20.18 3.60 34.86
C GLY A 117 -19.80 4.00 36.29
N ARG A 118 -20.49 4.99 36.87
CA ARG A 118 -20.29 5.37 38.28
C ARG A 118 -21.03 4.45 39.25
N ASN A 119 -21.99 3.68 38.74
CA ASN A 119 -22.82 2.72 39.47
C ASN A 119 -23.35 1.63 38.50
N GLU A 120 -23.93 0.56 39.03
CA GLU A 120 -24.45 -0.56 38.23
C GLU A 120 -25.52 -0.15 37.20
N GLN A 121 -26.29 0.91 37.46
CA GLN A 121 -27.36 1.38 36.58
C GLN A 121 -26.82 2.16 35.37
N GLU A 122 -25.73 2.91 35.58
CA GLU A 122 -24.98 3.64 34.54
C GLU A 122 -24.01 2.74 33.77
N SER A 123 -23.71 1.53 34.26
CA SER A 123 -22.85 0.56 33.57
C SER A 123 -23.39 0.20 32.19
N LEU A 124 -22.50 0.15 31.21
CA LEU A 124 -22.76 -0.26 29.83
C LEU A 124 -22.13 -1.61 29.49
N GLU A 125 -21.35 -2.21 30.41
CA GLU A 125 -20.60 -3.46 30.21
C GLU A 125 -21.44 -4.58 29.60
N ASN A 126 -22.65 -4.80 30.14
CA ASN A 126 -23.56 -5.86 29.71
C ASN A 126 -24.73 -5.37 28.84
N LYS A 127 -24.79 -4.07 28.51
CA LYS A 127 -25.85 -3.50 27.66
C LYS A 127 -25.49 -3.61 26.18
N CYS A 128 -26.50 -3.59 25.31
CA CYS A 128 -26.27 -3.66 23.87
C CYS A 128 -25.91 -2.26 23.34
N VAL A 129 -24.68 -2.09 22.86
CA VAL A 129 -24.20 -0.80 22.35
C VAL A 129 -23.98 -0.87 20.85
N MET A 130 -24.34 0.19 20.14
CA MET A 130 -24.06 0.33 18.71
C MET A 130 -22.77 1.13 18.52
N VAL A 131 -21.77 0.51 17.89
CA VAL A 131 -20.50 1.17 17.54
C VAL A 131 -20.51 1.51 16.06
N VAL A 132 -20.28 2.78 15.77
CA VAL A 132 -20.35 3.39 14.44
C VAL A 132 -18.97 3.87 14.01
N GLY A 133 -18.68 3.64 12.73
CA GLY A 133 -17.48 4.07 12.04
C GLY A 133 -16.24 3.23 12.28
N GLY A 134 -15.13 3.70 11.69
CA GLY A 134 -13.88 2.95 11.62
C GLY A 134 -13.76 2.08 10.37
N ASP A 135 -12.57 1.51 10.21
CA ASP A 135 -12.27 0.60 9.12
C ASP A 135 -12.61 -0.84 9.52
N GLY A 136 -13.41 -1.51 8.70
CA GLY A 136 -13.98 -2.83 8.97
C GLY A 136 -14.66 -2.92 10.34
N GLY A 137 -14.51 -4.08 10.99
CA GLY A 137 -14.98 -4.33 12.36
C GLY A 137 -14.04 -3.84 13.46
N ARG A 138 -13.04 -2.99 13.17
CA ARG A 138 -11.97 -2.67 14.13
C ARG A 138 -12.45 -1.88 15.34
N CYS A 139 -13.32 -0.88 15.15
CA CYS A 139 -13.87 -0.12 16.27
C CYS A 139 -14.70 -1.00 17.23
N ARG A 140 -15.37 -2.05 16.72
CA ARG A 140 -16.00 -3.07 17.58
C ARG A 140 -14.96 -3.77 18.45
N GLN A 141 -13.86 -4.22 17.86
CA GLN A 141 -12.79 -4.90 18.60
C GLN A 141 -12.20 -4.00 19.70
N VAL A 142 -12.04 -2.70 19.43
CA VAL A 142 -11.60 -1.73 20.44
C VAL A 142 -12.61 -1.63 21.59
N ALA A 143 -13.91 -1.49 21.28
CA ALA A 143 -14.95 -1.46 22.30
C ALA A 143 -14.96 -2.76 23.15
N GLU A 144 -14.82 -3.92 22.51
CA GLU A 144 -14.71 -5.21 23.19
C GLU A 144 -13.49 -5.28 24.11
N GLN A 145 -12.35 -4.74 23.68
CA GLN A 145 -11.13 -4.65 24.50
C GLN A 145 -11.28 -3.71 25.71
N TYR A 146 -12.07 -2.63 25.59
CA TYR A 146 -12.43 -1.79 26.73
C TYR A 146 -13.39 -2.47 27.72
N GLY A 147 -14.10 -3.51 27.26
CA GLY A 147 -14.96 -4.35 28.10
C GLY A 147 -16.45 -4.27 27.77
N PHE A 148 -16.86 -3.63 26.66
CA PHE A 148 -18.23 -3.74 26.17
C PHE A 148 -18.49 -5.17 25.66
N LYS A 149 -19.45 -5.90 26.25
CA LYS A 149 -19.67 -7.31 25.91
C LYS A 149 -20.62 -7.53 24.74
N ASN A 150 -21.58 -6.62 24.54
CA ASN A 150 -22.62 -6.75 23.52
C ASN A 150 -22.52 -5.59 22.52
N VAL A 151 -21.69 -5.76 21.49
CA VAL A 151 -21.42 -4.71 20.50
C VAL A 151 -21.96 -5.08 19.13
N VAL A 152 -22.85 -4.22 18.62
CA VAL A 152 -23.39 -4.29 17.25
C VAL A 152 -22.90 -3.11 16.42
N THR A 153 -22.90 -3.28 15.10
CA THR A 153 -22.56 -2.21 14.15
C THR A 153 -23.71 -1.99 13.17
N PRO A 154 -23.81 -0.81 12.52
CA PRO A 154 -24.76 -0.57 11.43
C PRO A 154 -24.64 -1.62 10.31
N GLY A 155 -23.43 -2.11 10.05
CA GLY A 155 -23.19 -3.22 9.10
C GLY A 155 -23.89 -4.52 9.48
N ASP A 156 -23.93 -4.89 10.78
CA ASP A 156 -24.68 -6.07 11.23
C ASP A 156 -26.17 -5.93 10.96
N ILE A 157 -26.70 -4.73 11.22
CA ILE A 157 -28.11 -4.40 11.05
C ILE A 157 -28.48 -4.43 9.57
N PHE A 158 -27.65 -3.83 8.70
CA PHE A 158 -27.84 -3.87 7.25
C PHE A 158 -27.77 -5.31 6.71
N MET A 159 -26.79 -6.11 7.15
CA MET A 159 -26.66 -7.49 6.68
C MET A 159 -27.81 -8.38 7.15
N ALA A 160 -28.38 -8.13 8.34
CA ALA A 160 -29.56 -8.82 8.83
C ALA A 160 -30.84 -8.40 8.09
N ASN A 161 -30.96 -7.12 7.72
CA ASN A 161 -32.10 -6.61 6.96
C ASN A 161 -31.68 -5.54 5.93
N PRO A 162 -31.31 -5.95 4.70
CA PRO A 162 -30.83 -5.01 3.68
C PRO A 162 -31.85 -3.96 3.23
N SER A 163 -33.13 -4.15 3.54
CA SER A 163 -34.17 -3.16 3.19
C SER A 163 -34.15 -1.94 4.09
N ILE A 164 -33.43 -1.96 5.22
CA ILE A 164 -33.31 -0.79 6.11
C ILE A 164 -32.71 0.41 5.38
N TRP A 165 -31.85 0.16 4.40
CA TRP A 165 -31.32 1.18 3.52
C TRP A 165 -30.91 0.56 2.18
N PRO A 166 -31.77 0.62 1.14
CA PRO A 166 -31.60 -0.15 -0.09
C PRO A 166 -30.46 0.34 -0.99
N PHE A 167 -29.83 1.47 -0.66
CA PHE A 167 -28.77 2.09 -1.46
C PHE A 167 -27.36 1.63 -1.05
N SER A 168 -27.20 0.93 0.08
CA SER A 168 -25.90 0.40 0.53
C SER A 168 -25.54 -0.97 -0.06
N LYS A 169 -26.22 -1.41 -1.12
CA LYS A 169 -25.90 -2.67 -1.82
C LYS A 169 -24.43 -2.71 -2.29
N GLY A 170 -23.87 -1.56 -2.67
CA GLY A 170 -22.44 -1.45 -3.04
C GLY A 170 -21.47 -1.65 -1.87
N PHE A 171 -21.92 -1.50 -0.62
CA PHE A 171 -21.13 -1.78 0.58
C PHE A 171 -21.35 -3.18 1.14
N LYS A 172 -22.19 -4.01 0.49
CA LYS A 172 -22.51 -5.36 0.99
C LYS A 172 -21.27 -6.23 1.16
N SER A 173 -20.39 -6.28 0.15
CA SER A 173 -19.13 -7.04 0.22
C SER A 173 -18.21 -6.53 1.33
N TYR A 174 -18.20 -5.22 1.59
CA TYR A 174 -17.45 -4.63 2.70
C TYR A 174 -17.98 -5.12 4.06
N TYR A 175 -19.29 -5.03 4.29
CA TYR A 175 -19.90 -5.47 5.55
C TYR A 175 -19.81 -6.99 5.76
N GLU A 176 -19.89 -7.80 4.70
CA GLU A 176 -19.75 -9.26 4.78
C GLU A 176 -18.44 -9.72 5.44
N THR A 177 -17.36 -8.93 5.33
CA THR A 177 -16.05 -9.30 5.90
C THR A 177 -16.01 -9.28 7.44
N PHE A 178 -16.92 -8.57 8.10
CA PHE A 178 -16.87 -8.39 9.57
C PHE A 178 -18.23 -8.39 10.26
N ALA A 179 -19.34 -8.40 9.53
CA ALA A 179 -20.67 -8.43 10.11
C ALA A 179 -20.88 -9.73 10.90
N ARG A 180 -21.55 -9.61 12.05
CA ARG A 180 -21.91 -10.73 12.93
C ARG A 180 -23.43 -10.82 13.03
N PRO A 181 -23.99 -12.03 13.24
CA PRO A 181 -25.41 -12.17 13.53
C PRO A 181 -25.84 -11.31 14.72
N LEU A 182 -27.03 -10.70 14.63
CA LEU A 182 -27.56 -9.88 15.71
C LEU A 182 -27.84 -10.73 16.98
N PRO A 183 -27.54 -10.20 18.18
CA PRO A 183 -27.80 -10.89 19.44
C PRO A 183 -29.33 -10.96 19.68
N ASN A 184 -29.91 -12.11 19.34
CA ASN A 184 -31.35 -12.41 19.19
C ASN A 184 -31.88 -12.07 17.78
N PRO A 185 -31.92 -13.04 16.84
CA PRO A 185 -32.58 -12.84 15.55
C PRO A 185 -34.07 -12.66 15.81
N ARG A 186 -34.60 -11.48 15.48
CA ARG A 186 -35.99 -11.14 15.77
C ARG A 186 -36.65 -10.51 14.56
N ASP A 187 -37.93 -10.83 14.43
CA ASP A 187 -38.77 -10.62 13.25
C ASP A 187 -38.77 -9.14 12.79
N PRO A 188 -38.29 -8.83 11.58
CA PRO A 188 -38.29 -7.48 11.04
C PRO A 188 -39.71 -6.90 10.82
N ASN A 189 -40.76 -7.72 10.96
CA ASN A 189 -42.16 -7.32 10.83
C ASN A 189 -42.88 -7.11 12.18
N ASP A 190 -42.20 -7.33 13.31
CA ASP A 190 -42.78 -7.17 14.66
C ASP A 190 -41.94 -6.23 15.54
N PRO A 191 -42.29 -4.93 15.60
CA PRO A 191 -41.59 -3.92 16.38
C PRO A 191 -41.48 -4.25 17.88
N THR A 192 -42.39 -5.07 18.42
CA THR A 192 -42.38 -5.48 19.83
C THR A 192 -41.24 -6.44 20.17
N LYS A 193 -40.54 -6.93 19.14
CA LYS A 193 -39.37 -7.81 19.21
C LYS A 193 -38.12 -7.16 18.62
N GLY A 194 -38.08 -5.85 18.36
CA GLY A 194 -36.91 -5.19 17.79
C GLY A 194 -35.61 -5.37 18.61
N LEU A 195 -34.47 -5.24 17.93
CA LEU A 195 -33.16 -5.14 18.60
C LEU A 195 -33.13 -3.87 19.45
N LYS A 196 -32.86 -4.01 20.75
CA LYS A 196 -32.69 -2.86 21.64
C LYS A 196 -31.24 -2.37 21.62
N ILE A 197 -31.06 -1.07 21.44
CA ILE A 197 -29.79 -0.36 21.55
C ILE A 197 -29.85 0.57 22.77
N ASP A 198 -28.92 0.41 23.71
CA ASP A 198 -28.89 1.18 24.97
C ASP A 198 -27.94 2.40 24.90
N ALA A 199 -26.95 2.40 24.00
CA ALA A 199 -26.08 3.54 23.73
C ALA A 199 -25.50 3.48 22.30
N ILE A 200 -25.22 4.64 21.71
CA ILE A 200 -24.60 4.77 20.39
C ILE A 200 -23.25 5.46 20.55
N PHE A 201 -22.19 4.85 20.01
CA PHE A 201 -20.84 5.40 20.04
C PHE A 201 -20.27 5.52 18.63
N VAL A 202 -19.97 6.73 18.20
CA VAL A 202 -19.22 7.01 16.98
C VAL A 202 -17.74 7.05 17.36
N PHE A 203 -17.06 5.91 17.21
CA PHE A 203 -15.66 5.70 17.64
C PHE A 203 -14.63 6.28 16.66
N ASN A 204 -15.01 6.41 15.39
CA ASN A 204 -14.18 6.99 14.34
C ASN A 204 -15.06 7.42 13.16
N ASP A 205 -14.48 8.03 12.13
CA ASP A 205 -15.19 8.42 10.91
C ASP A 205 -15.99 7.25 10.30
N PRO A 206 -17.28 7.42 10.00
CA PRO A 206 -18.06 6.42 9.29
C PRO A 206 -17.67 6.33 7.81
N ARG A 207 -17.85 5.15 7.21
CA ARG A 207 -17.52 4.87 5.80
C ARG A 207 -18.71 5.02 4.87
N ASP A 208 -19.90 4.68 5.36
CA ASP A 208 -21.17 4.83 4.67
C ASP A 208 -22.07 5.77 5.47
N TRP A 209 -21.84 7.08 5.29
CA TRP A 209 -22.54 8.10 6.05
C TRP A 209 -24.06 7.98 5.91
N ALA A 210 -24.57 7.50 4.78
CA ALA A 210 -25.99 7.39 4.54
C ALA A 210 -26.63 6.26 5.37
N LEU A 211 -26.06 5.05 5.34
CA LEU A 211 -26.53 3.95 6.18
C LEU A 211 -26.39 4.30 7.67
N ASP A 212 -25.21 4.80 8.06
CA ASP A 212 -24.92 5.11 9.45
C ASP A 212 -25.88 6.20 9.99
N THR A 213 -26.16 7.24 9.19
CA THR A 213 -27.17 8.24 9.53
C THR A 213 -28.58 7.63 9.62
N GLN A 214 -29.00 6.82 8.64
CA GLN A 214 -30.33 6.20 8.66
C GLN A 214 -30.54 5.36 9.92
N VAL A 215 -29.60 4.46 10.23
CA VAL A 215 -29.70 3.57 11.40
C VAL A 215 -29.67 4.38 12.70
N ILE A 216 -28.80 5.39 12.82
CA ILE A 216 -28.79 6.27 14.00
C ILE A 216 -30.14 6.98 14.15
N MET A 217 -30.71 7.53 13.08
CA MET A 217 -32.00 8.22 13.12
C MET A 217 -33.15 7.29 13.55
N ASP A 218 -33.20 6.07 13.00
CA ASP A 218 -34.22 5.08 13.38
C ASP A 218 -34.16 4.75 14.87
N VAL A 219 -32.95 4.57 15.41
CA VAL A 219 -32.75 4.34 16.85
C VAL A 219 -33.16 5.55 17.68
N LEU A 220 -32.79 6.77 17.29
CA LEU A 220 -33.09 7.99 18.05
C LEU A 220 -34.58 8.39 18.00
N LEU A 221 -35.33 7.94 17.00
CA LEU A 221 -36.77 8.14 16.89
C LEU A 221 -37.58 6.98 17.48
N SER A 222 -36.94 5.86 17.80
CA SER A 222 -37.59 4.67 18.34
C SER A 222 -38.19 4.87 19.73
N SER A 223 -39.02 3.94 20.18
CA SER A 223 -39.41 3.83 21.59
C SER A 223 -38.38 2.98 22.33
N GLN A 224 -37.83 3.50 23.42
CA GLN A 224 -36.90 2.81 24.33
C GLN A 224 -35.63 2.23 23.66
N GLY A 225 -35.24 2.77 22.49
CA GLY A 225 -34.09 2.29 21.72
C GLY A 225 -34.34 1.01 20.93
N VAL A 226 -35.61 0.61 20.76
CA VAL A 226 -35.99 -0.64 20.09
C VAL A 226 -36.15 -0.41 18.58
N MET A 227 -35.25 -1.00 17.79
CA MET A 227 -35.24 -0.91 16.33
C MET A 227 -36.58 -1.35 15.71
N GLY A 228 -37.07 -0.58 14.73
CA GLY A 228 -38.36 -0.82 14.05
C GLY A 228 -39.58 -0.26 14.79
N SER A 229 -39.42 0.34 15.97
CA SER A 229 -40.47 1.10 16.66
C SER A 229 -40.32 2.60 16.41
N VAL A 230 -41.38 3.37 16.70
CA VAL A 230 -41.37 4.84 16.71
C VAL A 230 -42.05 5.31 17.98
N SER A 231 -41.44 6.23 18.72
CA SER A 231 -42.02 6.75 19.96
C SER A 231 -43.24 7.64 19.68
N ASP A 232 -44.33 7.40 20.40
CA ASP A 232 -45.56 8.21 20.38
C ASP A 232 -45.37 9.59 21.03
N LYS A 233 -44.25 9.79 21.74
CA LYS A 233 -43.87 11.09 22.30
C LYS A 233 -43.27 12.03 21.26
N ASN A 234 -42.76 11.54 20.14
CA ASN A 234 -42.11 12.36 19.14
C ASN A 234 -43.08 13.43 18.58
N GLY A 235 -42.69 14.70 18.64
CA GLY A 235 -43.47 15.83 18.15
C GLY A 235 -44.54 16.37 19.12
N ARG A 236 -44.64 15.82 20.33
CA ARG A 236 -45.55 16.32 21.37
C ARG A 236 -45.03 17.61 21.99
N THR A 237 -45.61 18.73 21.60
CA THR A 237 -45.21 20.07 22.05
C THR A 237 -45.42 20.32 23.55
N ASP A 238 -46.22 19.49 24.24
CA ASP A 238 -46.43 19.56 25.68
C ASP A 238 -45.32 18.91 26.51
N LEU A 239 -44.37 18.21 25.86
CA LEU A 239 -43.24 17.55 26.51
C LEU A 239 -41.92 18.28 26.27
N PRO A 240 -40.92 18.14 27.16
CA PRO A 240 -39.57 18.67 26.94
C PRO A 240 -39.00 18.19 25.60
N ASN A 241 -38.27 19.06 24.89
CA ASN A 241 -37.71 18.76 23.57
C ASN A 241 -38.76 18.25 22.56
N HIS A 242 -40.02 18.66 22.73
CA HIS A 242 -41.18 18.17 21.99
C HIS A 242 -41.32 16.64 21.99
N GLY A 243 -40.96 16.02 23.12
CA GLY A 243 -41.01 14.59 23.36
C GLY A 243 -39.95 13.76 22.63
N PHE A 244 -39.15 14.36 21.74
CA PHE A 244 -37.98 13.70 21.15
C PHE A 244 -36.93 13.39 22.22
N LEU A 245 -36.39 12.17 22.20
CA LEU A 245 -35.42 11.67 23.19
C LEU A 245 -35.97 11.69 24.64
N GLN A 246 -37.29 11.53 24.82
CA GLN A 246 -37.96 11.49 26.13
C GLN A 246 -38.66 10.14 26.41
N ASP A 247 -38.29 9.10 25.69
CA ASP A 247 -38.86 7.76 25.79
C ASP A 247 -37.77 6.68 25.83
N GLY A 248 -36.70 6.92 26.57
CA GLY A 248 -35.64 5.94 26.82
C GLY A 248 -34.77 5.61 25.59
N GLN A 249 -34.74 6.48 24.58
CA GLN A 249 -33.81 6.35 23.45
C GLN A 249 -32.36 6.43 23.91
N PRO A 250 -31.43 5.74 23.22
CA PRO A 250 -30.03 5.69 23.63
C PRO A 250 -29.35 7.04 23.49
N HIS A 251 -28.38 7.27 24.38
CA HIS A 251 -27.53 8.44 24.30
C HIS A 251 -26.48 8.28 23.19
N LEU A 252 -26.20 9.37 22.48
CA LEU A 252 -25.26 9.43 21.36
C LEU A 252 -23.93 10.05 21.78
N TYR A 253 -22.83 9.32 21.57
CA TYR A 253 -21.48 9.75 21.88
C TYR A 253 -20.63 9.88 20.62
N PHE A 254 -19.87 10.97 20.50
CA PHE A 254 -18.86 11.19 19.46
C PHE A 254 -17.48 11.27 20.09
N SER A 255 -16.52 10.53 19.55
CA SER A 255 -15.14 10.50 20.04
C SER A 255 -14.29 11.71 19.66
N ASN A 256 -14.62 12.38 18.55
CA ASN A 256 -13.78 13.40 17.92
C ASN A 256 -14.63 14.59 17.42
N PRO A 257 -14.34 15.83 17.84
CA PRO A 257 -15.09 17.01 17.42
C PRO A 257 -14.56 17.69 16.15
N ASP A 258 -13.39 17.28 15.65
CA ASP A 258 -12.68 17.99 14.58
C ASP A 258 -13.51 17.96 13.28
N LEU A 259 -13.85 19.15 12.80
CA LEU A 259 -14.48 19.30 11.49
C LEU A 259 -13.47 19.02 10.37
N TRP A 260 -12.24 19.52 10.55
CA TRP A 260 -11.16 19.42 9.58
C TRP A 260 -9.95 18.72 10.20
N TRP A 261 -9.28 17.89 9.42
CA TRP A 261 -7.99 17.31 9.79
C TRP A 261 -7.01 17.32 8.61
N ALA A 262 -5.71 17.29 8.93
CA ALA A 262 -4.62 17.34 7.97
C ALA A 262 -4.30 15.94 7.41
N ALA A 263 -4.58 15.72 6.11
CA ALA A 263 -4.26 14.49 5.40
C ALA A 263 -3.05 14.65 4.46
N ALA A 264 -2.65 13.59 3.76
CA ALA A 264 -1.61 13.66 2.73
C ALA A 264 -2.03 14.49 1.49
N TYR A 265 -3.34 14.74 1.33
CA TYR A 265 -3.84 15.66 0.33
C TYR A 265 -3.56 17.11 0.77
N HIS A 266 -3.23 17.97 -0.19
CA HIS A 266 -2.80 19.35 0.08
C HIS A 266 -3.86 20.26 0.74
N LEU A 267 -5.12 19.81 0.86
CA LEU A 267 -6.20 20.51 1.56
C LEU A 267 -6.76 19.65 2.71
N PRO A 268 -7.13 20.26 3.85
CA PRO A 268 -7.78 19.56 4.97
C PRO A 268 -9.01 18.76 4.52
N ARG A 269 -9.25 17.60 5.14
CA ARG A 269 -10.40 16.72 4.86
C ARG A 269 -11.43 16.82 5.99
N LEU A 270 -12.70 16.54 5.67
CA LEU A 270 -13.73 16.41 6.71
C LEU A 270 -13.35 15.23 7.62
N GLY A 271 -13.33 15.48 8.93
CA GLY A 271 -13.21 14.44 9.95
C GLY A 271 -14.58 14.08 10.55
N GLN A 272 -14.57 13.46 11.72
CA GLN A 272 -15.80 12.97 12.37
C GLN A 272 -16.76 14.13 12.68
N GLY A 273 -16.24 15.34 12.91
CA GLY A 273 -17.04 16.55 13.03
C GLY A 273 -17.89 16.82 11.79
N GLY A 274 -17.40 16.53 10.58
CA GLY A 274 -18.19 16.66 9.35
C GLY A 274 -19.40 15.73 9.32
N PHE A 275 -19.24 14.48 9.77
CA PHE A 275 -20.36 13.56 9.91
C PHE A 275 -21.35 14.00 10.99
N ARG A 276 -20.84 14.52 12.11
CA ARG A 276 -21.66 15.08 13.19
C ARG A 276 -22.53 16.24 12.70
N GLU A 277 -21.96 17.20 11.96
CA GLU A 277 -22.70 18.33 11.39
C GLU A 277 -23.74 17.86 10.37
N ALA A 278 -23.39 16.86 9.55
CA ALA A 278 -24.35 16.26 8.62
C ALA A 278 -25.54 15.60 9.35
N LEU A 279 -25.27 14.85 10.42
CA LEU A 279 -26.30 14.24 11.25
C LEU A 279 -27.18 15.29 11.95
N ASP A 280 -26.60 16.38 12.46
CA ASP A 280 -27.36 17.50 13.03
C ASP A 280 -28.30 18.12 12.00
N GLY A 281 -27.82 18.31 10.76
CA GLY A 281 -28.62 18.82 9.66
C GLY A 281 -29.81 17.90 9.34
N VAL A 282 -29.57 16.59 9.27
CA VAL A 282 -30.63 15.59 9.04
C VAL A 282 -31.62 15.57 10.20
N TRP A 283 -31.15 15.56 11.46
CA TRP A 283 -32.00 15.62 12.64
C TRP A 283 -32.87 16.87 12.63
N ALA A 284 -32.28 18.04 12.36
CA ALA A 284 -33.01 19.29 12.27
C ALA A 284 -34.05 19.29 11.14
N GLY A 285 -33.72 18.72 9.98
CA GLY A 285 -34.66 18.55 8.87
C GLY A 285 -35.86 17.67 9.22
N VAL A 286 -35.64 16.60 9.99
CA VAL A 286 -36.70 15.64 10.38
C VAL A 286 -37.55 16.16 11.54
N THR A 287 -36.93 16.80 12.54
CA THR A 287 -37.61 17.19 13.80
C THR A 287 -38.04 18.66 13.83
N GLY A 288 -37.55 19.47 12.89
CA GLY A 288 -37.64 20.93 12.89
C GLY A 288 -36.49 21.63 13.64
N GLY A 289 -35.65 20.87 14.34
CA GLY A 289 -34.39 21.34 14.92
C GLY A 289 -34.53 22.51 15.88
N PRO A 290 -33.43 23.26 16.11
CA PRO A 290 -33.41 24.37 17.07
C PRO A 290 -34.45 25.45 16.77
N SER A 291 -34.84 25.61 15.49
CA SER A 291 -35.88 26.56 15.07
C SER A 291 -37.26 26.27 15.70
N LYS A 292 -37.52 25.01 16.07
CA LYS A 292 -38.72 24.57 16.80
C LYS A 292 -38.43 24.22 18.25
N GLY A 293 -37.29 24.62 18.81
CA GLY A 293 -36.91 24.27 20.18
C GLY A 293 -36.59 22.78 20.38
N VAL A 294 -36.22 22.06 19.31
CA VAL A 294 -35.81 20.65 19.37
C VAL A 294 -34.31 20.53 19.13
N GLU A 295 -33.59 19.92 20.07
CA GLU A 295 -32.15 19.73 20.03
C GLU A 295 -31.80 18.23 19.97
N LEU A 296 -30.77 17.88 19.19
CA LEU A 296 -30.15 16.56 19.24
C LEU A 296 -29.26 16.48 20.48
N LYS A 297 -29.69 15.75 21.51
CA LYS A 297 -28.88 15.53 22.70
C LYS A 297 -27.79 14.52 22.41
N LYS A 298 -26.53 14.93 22.58
CA LYS A 298 -25.34 14.10 22.36
C LYS A 298 -24.19 14.57 23.24
N THR A 299 -23.22 13.69 23.46
CA THR A 299 -21.95 14.01 24.10
C THR A 299 -20.84 13.94 23.08
N VAL A 300 -20.05 15.02 22.97
CA VAL A 300 -18.84 15.04 22.15
C VAL A 300 -17.66 15.06 23.10
N ILE A 301 -16.75 14.10 22.91
CA ILE A 301 -15.45 14.05 23.57
C ILE A 301 -14.35 14.28 22.52
N GLY A 302 -13.09 14.25 22.94
CA GLY A 302 -11.92 14.63 22.13
C GLY A 302 -11.52 16.08 22.41
N LYS A 303 -10.27 16.45 22.10
CA LYS A 303 -9.80 17.84 22.24
C LYS A 303 -10.70 18.78 21.42
N PRO A 304 -11.15 19.94 21.93
CA PRO A 304 -10.69 20.63 23.14
C PRO A 304 -11.48 20.29 24.43
N HIS A 305 -12.31 19.24 24.46
CA HIS A 305 -13.29 19.02 25.54
C HIS A 305 -12.64 18.71 26.90
N GLN A 306 -13.21 19.31 27.94
CA GLN A 306 -12.80 19.16 29.35
C GLN A 306 -12.57 17.70 29.77
N GLY A 307 -13.49 16.80 29.44
CA GLY A 307 -13.40 15.39 29.84
C GLY A 307 -12.19 14.65 29.24
N THR A 308 -11.75 15.04 28.05
CA THR A 308 -10.55 14.45 27.40
C THR A 308 -9.27 14.91 28.09
N TYR A 309 -9.17 16.19 28.43
CA TYR A 309 -8.02 16.71 29.17
C TYR A 309 -7.98 16.20 30.62
N GLU A 310 -9.14 15.98 31.23
CA GLU A 310 -9.23 15.35 32.55
C GLU A 310 -8.78 13.88 32.52
N PHE A 311 -9.23 13.10 31.53
CA PHE A 311 -8.72 11.75 31.31
C PHE A 311 -7.20 11.77 31.10
N ALA A 312 -6.71 12.73 30.32
CA ALA A 312 -5.30 12.92 30.03
C ALA A 312 -4.46 13.24 31.27
N GLU A 313 -4.90 14.17 32.11
CA GLU A 313 -4.25 14.48 33.37
C GLU A 313 -4.25 13.28 34.33
N ASN A 314 -5.37 12.56 34.43
CA ASN A 314 -5.47 11.38 35.27
C ASN A 314 -4.52 10.25 34.82
N GLN A 315 -4.40 10.02 33.51
CA GLN A 315 -3.45 9.05 32.95
C GLN A 315 -1.99 9.49 33.19
N LEU A 316 -1.69 10.77 33.00
CA LEU A 316 -0.37 11.32 33.30
C LEU A 316 0.01 11.13 34.78
N LEU A 317 -0.92 11.37 35.70
CA LEU A 317 -0.72 11.14 37.14
C LEU A 317 -0.52 9.65 37.47
N ARG A 318 -1.31 8.75 36.88
CA ARG A 318 -1.14 7.29 37.04
C ARG A 318 0.21 6.82 36.52
N ASN A 319 0.64 7.31 35.35
CA ASN A 319 1.95 6.98 34.77
C ASN A 319 3.08 7.49 35.65
N ARG A 320 2.96 8.71 36.17
CA ARG A 320 3.92 9.31 37.10
C ARG A 320 4.04 8.52 38.40
N ALA A 321 2.92 8.11 39.01
CA ALA A 321 2.93 7.28 40.22
C ALA A 321 3.65 5.94 39.99
N ARG A 322 3.44 5.30 38.83
CA ARG A 322 4.15 4.07 38.42
C ARG A 322 5.66 4.30 38.25
N THR A 323 6.05 5.35 37.53
CA THR A 323 7.47 5.66 37.25
C THR A 323 8.26 5.91 38.53
N PHE A 324 7.69 6.65 39.49
CA PHE A 324 8.33 6.98 40.76
C PHE A 324 7.99 6.04 41.92
N LYS A 325 7.18 5.00 41.67
CA LYS A 325 6.75 3.97 42.64
C LYS A 325 6.20 4.57 43.95
N SER A 326 5.42 5.65 43.84
CA SER A 326 4.80 6.33 44.97
C SER A 326 3.48 6.96 44.57
N ASP A 327 2.45 6.76 45.38
CA ASP A 327 1.15 7.44 45.24
C ASP A 327 1.15 8.82 45.94
N SER A 328 2.18 9.13 46.73
CA SER A 328 2.36 10.40 47.40
C SER A 328 3.51 11.17 46.75
N LEU A 329 3.20 11.84 45.64
CA LEU A 329 4.15 12.68 44.89
C LEU A 329 3.72 14.15 44.96
N PRO A 330 4.67 15.11 44.88
CA PRO A 330 4.34 16.53 44.74
C PRO A 330 3.40 16.77 43.53
N PRO A 331 2.47 17.73 43.56
CA PRO A 331 1.54 17.95 42.46
C PRO A 331 2.26 18.37 41.17
N ILE A 332 1.68 18.03 40.01
CA ILE A 332 2.09 18.61 38.72
C ILE A 332 1.49 20.02 38.68
N ARG A 333 2.35 21.04 38.57
CA ARG A 333 1.95 22.45 38.50
C ARG A 333 1.71 22.90 37.08
N ASN A 334 2.55 22.48 36.13
CA ASN A 334 2.49 22.96 34.76
C ASN A 334 2.47 21.78 33.77
N VAL A 335 1.57 21.82 32.80
CA VAL A 335 1.54 20.88 31.66
C VAL A 335 1.66 21.69 30.37
N TYR A 336 2.66 21.40 29.54
CA TYR A 336 2.85 22.08 28.27
C TYR A 336 2.21 21.26 27.15
N MET A 337 1.12 21.78 26.57
CA MET A 337 0.45 21.19 25.42
C MET A 337 1.06 21.73 24.12
N VAL A 338 1.75 20.88 23.38
CA VAL A 338 2.34 21.20 22.07
C VAL A 338 1.38 20.70 20.99
N GLY A 339 0.88 21.60 20.15
CA GLY A 339 -0.14 21.30 19.15
C GLY A 339 -0.01 22.15 17.89
N ASP A 340 -0.71 21.75 16.83
CA ASP A 340 -0.71 22.40 15.51
C ASP A 340 -2.08 23.00 15.14
N ASN A 341 -3.13 22.72 15.93
CA ASN A 341 -4.50 23.13 15.65
C ASN A 341 -5.04 24.12 16.72
N PRO A 342 -5.28 25.40 16.37
CA PRO A 342 -5.81 26.41 17.29
C PRO A 342 -7.15 26.06 17.92
N GLU A 343 -8.08 25.52 17.15
CA GLU A 343 -9.44 25.18 17.58
C GLU A 343 -9.50 23.94 18.49
N SER A 344 -8.45 23.11 18.49
CA SER A 344 -8.38 21.85 19.23
C SER A 344 -7.34 21.88 20.35
N ASP A 345 -6.05 21.97 20.01
CA ASP A 345 -4.96 21.86 21.00
C ASP A 345 -4.85 23.11 21.87
N ILE A 346 -4.86 24.28 21.22
CA ILE A 346 -4.66 25.58 21.88
C ILE A 346 -5.91 25.96 22.67
N CYS A 347 -7.08 25.83 22.04
CA CYS A 347 -8.37 25.98 22.71
C CYS A 347 -8.47 25.06 23.94
N GLY A 348 -8.14 23.78 23.80
CA GLY A 348 -8.22 22.81 24.88
C GLY A 348 -7.31 23.14 26.05
N ALA A 349 -6.04 23.45 25.78
CA ALA A 349 -5.09 23.84 26.82
C ALA A 349 -5.50 25.15 27.53
N ASN A 350 -6.01 26.15 26.79
CA ASN A 350 -6.41 27.44 27.35
C ASN A 350 -7.70 27.33 28.20
N THR A 351 -8.64 26.49 27.78
CA THR A 351 -9.97 26.39 28.40
C THR A 351 -10.06 25.33 29.49
N TYR A 352 -9.18 24.33 29.49
CA TYR A 352 -9.19 23.27 30.48
C TYR A 352 -9.04 23.81 31.90
N ARG A 353 -9.78 23.22 32.84
CA ARG A 353 -9.69 23.52 34.28
C ARG A 353 -9.38 22.22 35.04
N SER A 354 -8.15 22.11 35.53
CA SER A 354 -7.71 20.92 36.28
C SER A 354 -8.40 20.80 37.63
N HIS A 355 -8.90 19.59 37.96
CA HIS A 355 -9.36 19.25 39.30
C HIS A 355 -8.19 19.06 40.29
N HIS A 356 -6.99 18.79 39.78
CA HIS A 356 -5.77 18.61 40.56
C HIS A 356 -4.95 19.91 40.73
N GLY A 357 -5.39 20.99 40.08
CA GLY A 357 -4.79 22.32 40.17
C GLY A 357 -3.60 22.57 39.23
N SER A 358 -3.38 21.72 38.22
CA SER A 358 -2.35 22.00 37.20
C SER A 358 -2.78 23.10 36.24
N LYS A 359 -1.82 23.91 35.79
CA LYS A 359 -2.00 24.88 34.71
C LYS A 359 -1.51 24.28 33.39
N TRP A 360 -2.37 24.29 32.38
CA TRP A 360 -2.01 23.88 31.03
C TRP A 360 -1.59 25.09 30.20
N HIS A 361 -0.43 24.98 29.55
CA HIS A 361 0.19 26.03 28.74
C HIS A 361 0.16 25.60 27.27
N SER A 362 -0.33 26.47 26.39
CA SER A 362 -0.46 26.18 24.97
C SER A 362 0.78 26.62 24.16
N ILE A 363 1.33 25.70 23.37
CA ILE A 363 2.45 25.93 22.46
C ILE A 363 1.99 25.55 21.05
N LEU A 364 1.93 26.52 20.15
CA LEU A 364 1.50 26.32 18.76
C LEU A 364 2.70 26.17 17.82
N VAL A 365 2.73 25.07 17.06
CA VAL A 365 3.70 24.83 15.99
C VAL A 365 3.04 25.03 14.61
N ARG A 366 3.86 25.29 13.57
CA ARG A 366 3.40 25.63 12.21
C ARG A 366 3.51 24.48 11.20
N THR A 367 3.60 23.25 11.69
CA THR A 367 3.91 22.06 10.90
C THR A 367 2.68 21.26 10.44
N GLY A 368 1.47 21.68 10.83
CA GLY A 368 0.21 20.96 10.56
C GLY A 368 -0.96 21.86 10.09
N VAL A 369 -2.11 21.82 10.77
CA VAL A 369 -3.36 22.53 10.40
C VAL A 369 -3.14 24.03 10.29
N TYR A 370 -2.42 24.62 11.24
CA TYR A 370 -2.05 26.03 11.20
C TYR A 370 -0.85 26.28 10.28
N SER A 371 -1.06 27.10 9.25
CA SER A 371 -0.05 27.46 8.23
C SER A 371 0.29 28.95 8.18
N GLY A 372 -0.26 29.76 9.10
CA GLY A 372 -0.06 31.21 9.18
C GLY A 372 -1.39 31.99 9.33
N GLY A 373 -1.31 33.29 9.64
CA GLY A 373 -2.48 34.15 9.91
C GLY A 373 -2.61 34.54 11.38
N GLU A 374 -3.77 35.08 11.80
CA GLU A 374 -4.11 35.19 13.22
C GLU A 374 -4.84 33.91 13.66
N PRO A 375 -4.36 33.19 14.69
CA PRO A 375 -5.02 31.97 15.13
C PRO A 375 -6.33 32.31 15.84
N THR A 376 -7.37 31.49 15.61
CA THR A 376 -8.70 31.64 16.24
C THR A 376 -8.64 31.60 17.77
N TRP A 377 -7.62 30.93 18.32
CA TRP A 377 -7.26 30.94 19.73
C TRP A 377 -5.79 31.33 19.89
N VAL A 378 -5.52 32.38 20.66
CA VAL A 378 -4.15 32.89 20.87
C VAL A 378 -3.36 31.91 21.77
N PRO A 379 -2.23 31.36 21.30
CA PRO A 379 -1.39 30.50 22.12
C PRO A 379 -0.54 31.31 23.12
N GLU A 380 -0.14 30.70 24.24
CA GLU A 380 0.80 31.33 25.16
C GLU A 380 2.21 31.45 24.55
N THR A 381 2.60 30.58 23.63
CA THR A 381 3.87 30.64 22.89
C THR A 381 3.70 30.12 21.46
N THR A 382 4.36 30.75 20.48
CA THR A 382 4.43 30.31 19.08
C THR A 382 5.89 30.06 18.72
N GLU A 383 6.20 28.89 18.18
CA GLU A 383 7.57 28.51 17.78
C GLU A 383 7.63 28.20 16.28
N ASP A 384 8.67 28.70 15.60
CA ASP A 384 9.03 28.29 14.24
C ASP A 384 9.98 27.08 14.34
N SER A 385 9.75 26.01 13.58
CA SER A 385 10.60 24.82 13.65
C SER A 385 12.04 25.09 13.18
N PRO A 386 13.07 24.45 13.79
CA PRO A 386 14.46 24.62 13.39
C PRO A 386 14.77 24.00 12.02
N GLU A 387 15.45 24.76 11.16
CA GLU A 387 15.99 24.30 9.87
C GLU A 387 17.01 23.15 10.05
N GLU A 388 16.97 22.19 9.12
CA GLU A 388 17.84 21.02 9.07
C GLU A 388 19.34 21.39 9.10
N THR A 389 20.10 20.84 10.05
CA THR A 389 21.56 20.71 9.92
C THR A 389 22.07 19.37 10.47
N PRO A 390 23.11 18.75 9.87
CA PRO A 390 23.42 17.33 10.04
C PRO A 390 24.23 17.01 11.31
N ALA A 391 24.00 15.82 11.84
CA ALA A 391 24.61 15.26 13.04
C ALA A 391 26.04 14.76 12.85
N GLU A 392 26.87 14.87 13.90
CA GLU A 392 27.87 13.85 14.23
C GLU A 392 28.23 13.85 15.75
N GLN A 393 28.12 12.66 16.36
CA GLN A 393 28.58 12.25 17.70
C GLN A 393 30.05 11.73 17.61
N PRO A 394 30.79 11.31 18.68
CA PRO A 394 30.35 10.95 20.04
C PRO A 394 31.26 11.30 21.26
N ALA A 395 30.62 11.15 22.43
CA ALA A 395 31.11 10.66 23.74
C ALA A 395 32.11 11.49 24.58
N GLU A 396 31.58 12.00 25.69
CA GLU A 396 32.31 12.40 26.89
C GLU A 396 32.68 11.20 27.77
N GLY A 397 33.77 11.35 28.53
CA GLY A 397 34.05 10.60 29.74
C GLY A 397 34.58 11.52 30.85
N ALA A 398 33.95 11.40 32.01
CA ALA A 398 34.35 11.83 33.36
C ALA A 398 33.82 13.18 33.92
N GLU A 399 32.92 12.99 34.89
CA GLU A 399 32.42 13.90 35.93
C GLU A 399 33.49 14.73 36.66
N GLN A 400 33.12 15.95 37.10
CA GLN A 400 33.06 16.26 38.54
C GLN A 400 32.35 17.58 38.86
N THR A 401 31.51 17.48 39.89
CA THR A 401 30.76 18.53 40.59
C THR A 401 31.59 19.47 41.48
N LYS A 402 31.08 20.71 41.59
CA LYS A 402 31.16 21.68 42.70
C LYS A 402 32.50 22.40 42.96
N SER A 403 32.39 23.71 43.28
CA SER A 403 33.48 24.68 43.49
C SER A 403 34.16 25.17 42.19
N ALA A 404 34.50 26.44 42.00
CA ALA A 404 34.49 27.60 42.87
C ALA A 404 34.05 28.84 42.05
N SER A 405 33.54 29.85 42.74
CA SER A 405 33.11 31.19 42.28
C SER A 405 34.19 32.04 41.59
N LYS A 406 35.21 31.43 40.98
CA LYS A 406 36.12 32.01 39.98
C LYS A 406 35.97 31.33 38.60
N ASN A 407 35.19 30.24 38.52
CA ASN A 407 35.00 29.44 37.31
C ASN A 407 33.91 29.97 36.38
N ALA A 408 32.93 30.74 36.85
CA ALA A 408 31.87 31.27 35.97
C ALA A 408 32.42 32.33 34.98
N ALA A 409 33.24 33.26 35.45
CA ALA A 409 33.91 34.25 34.59
C ALA A 409 34.99 33.62 33.68
N LYS A 410 35.71 32.60 34.17
CA LYS A 410 36.70 31.84 33.39
C LYS A 410 36.05 30.89 32.36
N LYS A 411 34.85 30.36 32.66
CA LYS A 411 34.05 29.50 31.77
C LYS A 411 33.41 30.31 30.64
N ALA A 412 32.85 31.50 30.94
CA ALA A 412 32.40 32.44 29.91
C ALA A 412 33.56 32.90 28.99
N ALA A 413 34.75 33.17 29.55
CA ALA A 413 35.94 33.48 28.76
C ALA A 413 36.47 32.28 27.95
N LYS A 414 36.35 31.05 28.47
CA LYS A 414 36.76 29.81 27.78
C LYS A 414 35.76 29.37 26.72
N GLU A 415 34.46 29.59 26.92
CA GLU A 415 33.41 29.37 25.92
C GLU A 415 33.51 30.42 24.81
N LYS A 416 33.76 31.69 25.14
CA LYS A 416 34.07 32.73 24.15
C LYS A 416 35.35 32.40 23.37
N ALA A 417 36.42 31.96 24.04
CA ALA A 417 37.65 31.52 23.37
C ALA A 417 37.49 30.21 22.57
N LYS A 418 36.56 29.32 22.95
CA LYS A 418 36.23 28.08 22.22
C LYS A 418 35.35 28.37 21.02
N ALA A 419 34.41 29.30 21.13
CA ALA A 419 33.62 29.84 20.04
C ALA A 419 34.48 30.65 19.06
N GLU A 420 35.42 31.46 19.55
CA GLU A 420 36.42 32.16 18.74
C GLU A 420 37.41 31.18 18.07
N LYS A 421 37.84 30.10 18.75
CA LYS A 421 38.63 29.02 18.11
C LYS A 421 37.83 28.20 17.11
N ALA A 422 36.55 27.94 17.37
CA ALA A 422 35.67 27.24 16.44
C ALA A 422 35.37 28.11 15.22
N ALA A 423 35.12 29.41 15.41
CA ALA A 423 34.98 30.39 14.35
C ALA A 423 36.30 30.59 13.59
N ALA A 424 37.45 30.61 14.27
CA ALA A 424 38.76 30.67 13.64
C ALA A 424 39.09 29.39 12.88
N ARG A 425 38.71 28.21 13.39
CA ARG A 425 38.86 26.92 12.70
C ARG A 425 37.92 26.82 11.50
N ALA A 426 36.66 27.24 11.65
CA ALA A 426 35.71 27.33 10.54
C ALA A 426 36.18 28.35 9.50
N ALA A 427 36.74 29.48 9.91
CA ALA A 427 37.34 30.47 9.01
C ALA A 427 38.64 29.95 8.38
N GLN A 428 39.43 29.14 9.08
CA GLN A 428 40.64 28.49 8.56
C GLN A 428 40.30 27.33 7.62
N GLU A 429 39.23 26.58 7.87
CA GLU A 429 38.66 25.56 6.99
C GLU A 429 38.03 26.23 5.75
N LYS A 430 37.32 27.36 5.91
CA LYS A 430 36.85 28.19 4.79
C LYS A 430 38.02 28.78 3.98
N ALA A 431 39.08 29.23 4.65
CA ALA A 431 40.28 29.75 4.01
C ALA A 431 41.12 28.65 3.34
N GLN A 432 41.18 27.44 3.91
CA GLN A 432 41.79 26.26 3.31
C GLN A 432 40.96 25.74 2.12
N ALA A 433 39.63 25.74 2.22
CA ALA A 433 38.74 25.43 1.10
C ALA A 433 38.89 26.46 -0.03
N ALA A 434 38.92 27.76 0.30
CA ALA A 434 39.17 28.83 -0.67
C ALA A 434 40.59 28.78 -1.28
N ALA A 435 41.60 28.38 -0.53
CA ALA A 435 42.97 28.19 -1.03
C ALA A 435 43.13 26.89 -1.84
N ALA A 436 42.31 25.87 -1.56
CA ALA A 436 42.25 24.62 -2.34
C ALA A 436 41.45 24.80 -3.65
N ASP A 437 40.41 25.63 -3.65
CA ASP A 437 39.67 26.05 -4.85
C ASP A 437 40.51 26.94 -5.77
N ALA A 438 41.42 27.76 -5.20
CA ALA A 438 42.32 28.60 -5.99
C ALA A 438 43.41 27.81 -6.76
N ASN A 439 43.61 26.52 -6.46
CA ASN A 439 44.62 25.65 -7.06
C ASN A 439 44.03 24.42 -7.79
N ASP A 440 42.72 24.39 -8.05
CA ASP A 440 42.12 23.30 -8.81
C ASP A 440 42.34 23.46 -10.32
N THR A 441 43.30 22.71 -10.85
CA THR A 441 43.66 22.71 -12.29
C THR A 441 42.63 22.04 -13.19
N ALA A 442 41.63 21.34 -12.61
CA ALA A 442 40.66 20.53 -13.35
C ALA A 442 39.25 21.13 -13.38
N LYS A 443 39.07 22.37 -12.91
CA LYS A 443 37.74 22.94 -12.62
C LYS A 443 36.76 22.89 -13.80
N ASP A 444 37.27 23.03 -15.03
CA ASP A 444 36.44 23.01 -16.24
C ASP A 444 36.16 21.58 -16.77
N LEU A 445 36.68 20.55 -16.10
CA LEU A 445 36.57 19.14 -16.51
C LEU A 445 35.53 18.37 -15.69
N TYR A 446 34.95 18.97 -14.66
CA TYR A 446 33.91 18.34 -13.86
C TYR A 446 32.95 19.34 -13.22
N GLY A 447 31.80 18.84 -12.76
CA GLY A 447 30.79 19.66 -12.09
C GLY A 447 29.42 19.54 -12.75
N PRO A 448 28.47 20.46 -12.48
CA PRO A 448 27.24 20.54 -13.26
C PRO A 448 27.56 20.75 -14.74
N LEU A 449 26.81 20.10 -15.63
CA LEU A 449 26.89 20.41 -17.07
C LEU A 449 26.56 21.91 -17.25
N PRO A 450 27.43 22.70 -17.90
CA PRO A 450 27.18 24.12 -18.09
C PRO A 450 25.85 24.34 -18.85
N GLU A 451 25.03 25.29 -18.41
CA GLU A 451 23.74 25.59 -19.06
C GLU A 451 23.88 26.02 -20.54
N SER A 452 25.07 26.46 -20.94
CA SER A 452 25.41 26.83 -22.32
C SER A 452 25.81 25.66 -23.21
N GLU A 453 25.95 24.45 -22.66
CA GLU A 453 26.40 23.25 -23.38
C GLU A 453 25.29 22.22 -23.51
N ASP A 454 25.08 21.72 -24.73
CA ASP A 454 24.21 20.58 -24.98
C ASP A 454 24.88 19.26 -24.53
N VAL A 455 24.06 18.27 -24.19
CA VAL A 455 24.54 16.89 -23.99
C VAL A 455 25.16 16.39 -25.29
N LEU A 456 26.42 15.95 -25.23
CA LEU A 456 27.17 15.54 -26.40
C LEU A 456 26.63 14.21 -26.98
N PRO A 457 26.83 13.96 -28.28
CA PRO A 457 26.60 12.64 -28.86
C PRO A 457 27.40 11.58 -28.07
N ALA A 458 26.68 10.60 -27.53
CA ALA A 458 27.25 9.59 -26.65
C ALA A 458 27.29 8.21 -27.31
N THR A 459 28.38 7.49 -27.11
CA THR A 459 28.54 6.08 -27.49
C THR A 459 27.67 5.21 -26.57
N ARG A 460 26.99 4.22 -27.14
CA ARG A 460 26.20 3.27 -26.34
C ARG A 460 27.07 2.16 -25.79
N PHE A 461 26.71 1.60 -24.64
CA PHE A 461 27.45 0.48 -24.05
C PHE A 461 27.43 -0.75 -24.97
N THR A 462 26.35 -0.96 -25.73
CA THR A 462 26.24 -2.05 -26.72
C THR A 462 27.21 -1.91 -27.90
N GLU A 463 27.77 -0.72 -28.13
CA GLU A 463 28.71 -0.45 -29.21
C GLU A 463 30.18 -0.62 -28.78
N ILE A 464 30.45 -0.59 -27.46
CA ILE A 464 31.82 -0.69 -26.93
C ILE A 464 32.33 -2.12 -27.10
N ASN A 465 33.36 -2.26 -27.92
CA ASN A 465 34.05 -3.51 -28.22
C ASN A 465 35.58 -3.24 -28.33
N ASP A 466 36.34 -4.26 -28.72
CA ASP A 466 37.80 -4.18 -28.83
C ASP A 466 38.31 -3.07 -29.78
N GLU A 467 37.50 -2.63 -30.76
CA GLU A 467 37.85 -1.54 -31.67
C GLU A 467 37.91 -0.18 -30.98
N TYR A 468 37.30 -0.05 -29.80
CA TYR A 468 37.34 1.17 -28.99
C TYR A 468 38.55 1.21 -28.07
N TYR A 469 39.37 0.16 -27.99
CA TYR A 469 40.57 0.16 -27.17
C TYR A 469 41.48 1.35 -27.50
N GLU A 470 41.92 2.08 -26.46
CA GLU A 470 42.71 3.32 -26.54
C GLU A 470 42.02 4.50 -27.24
N LYS A 471 40.73 4.41 -27.57
CA LYS A 471 39.95 5.53 -28.13
C LYS A 471 39.22 6.30 -27.05
N GLU A 472 39.07 7.61 -27.29
CA GLU A 472 38.22 8.48 -26.49
C GLU A 472 36.74 8.24 -26.83
N VAL A 473 35.92 8.14 -25.80
CA VAL A 473 34.46 8.02 -25.90
C VAL A 473 33.79 8.97 -24.93
N THR A 474 32.61 9.44 -25.31
CA THR A 474 31.68 10.14 -24.40
C THR A 474 30.50 9.23 -24.13
N LEU A 475 30.16 9.08 -22.85
CA LEU A 475 29.10 8.20 -22.36
C LEU A 475 28.10 9.01 -21.55
N VAL A 476 26.81 8.73 -21.76
CA VAL A 476 25.73 9.23 -20.91
C VAL A 476 25.11 8.05 -20.21
N ALA A 477 25.27 8.00 -18.88
CA ALA A 477 24.91 6.83 -18.09
C ALA A 477 24.47 7.23 -16.67
N ARG A 478 23.81 6.29 -15.98
CA ARG A 478 23.53 6.41 -14.55
C ARG A 478 24.74 5.97 -13.74
N VAL A 479 24.97 6.61 -12.61
CA VAL A 479 25.93 6.14 -11.60
C VAL A 479 25.27 4.98 -10.82
N ASP A 480 25.64 3.73 -11.10
CA ASP A 480 25.18 2.55 -10.37
C ASP A 480 25.82 2.47 -8.98
N ASN A 481 27.09 2.87 -8.90
CA ASN A 481 27.86 2.92 -7.67
C ASN A 481 29.02 3.92 -7.81
N ALA A 482 29.39 4.60 -6.73
CA ALA A 482 30.54 5.49 -6.67
C ALA A 482 31.39 5.18 -5.42
N ARG A 483 32.70 5.03 -5.59
CA ARG A 483 33.62 4.68 -4.50
C ARG A 483 34.94 5.43 -4.63
N VAL A 484 35.30 6.20 -3.61
CA VAL A 484 36.65 6.74 -3.44
C VAL A 484 37.55 5.66 -2.83
N GLN A 485 38.64 5.31 -3.51
CA GLN A 485 39.64 4.36 -3.00
C GLN A 485 40.79 5.08 -2.28
N SER A 486 41.17 6.27 -2.76
CA SER A 486 42.15 7.15 -2.11
C SER A 486 41.98 8.57 -2.63
N ALA A 487 42.71 9.54 -2.06
CA ALA A 487 42.77 10.91 -2.59
C ALA A 487 43.32 11.00 -4.05
N LYS A 488 43.83 9.90 -4.61
CA LYS A 488 44.37 9.80 -5.96
C LYS A 488 43.62 8.82 -6.86
N LEU A 489 42.56 8.18 -6.38
CA LEU A 489 41.87 7.13 -7.14
C LEU A 489 40.42 6.98 -6.68
N ALA A 490 39.47 7.02 -7.63
CA ALA A 490 38.08 6.66 -7.42
C ALA A 490 37.54 5.81 -8.58
N PHE A 491 36.46 5.09 -8.30
CA PHE A 491 35.78 4.20 -9.24
C PHE A 491 34.31 4.57 -9.33
N LEU A 492 33.79 4.59 -10.54
CA LEU A 492 32.37 4.59 -10.82
C LEU A 492 31.98 3.27 -11.46
N MET A 493 30.83 2.73 -11.07
CA MET A 493 30.12 1.77 -11.91
C MET A 493 29.05 2.56 -12.66
N LEU A 494 29.15 2.61 -13.98
CA LEU A 494 28.16 3.27 -14.84
C LEU A 494 27.17 2.22 -15.34
N ARG A 495 25.88 2.59 -15.41
CA ARG A 495 24.79 1.74 -15.91
C ARG A 495 24.03 2.42 -17.03
N GLN A 496 23.81 1.69 -18.12
CA GLN A 496 22.99 2.09 -19.26
C GLN A 496 22.11 0.91 -19.69
N GLN A 497 20.78 1.05 -19.57
CA GLN A 497 19.79 0.03 -19.96
C GLN A 497 20.09 -1.39 -19.39
N GLY A 498 20.46 -1.46 -18.10
CA GLY A 498 20.83 -2.72 -17.43
C GLY A 498 22.31 -3.12 -17.60
N LEU A 499 22.99 -2.67 -18.66
CA LEU A 499 24.42 -2.96 -18.86
C LEU A 499 25.28 -2.11 -17.93
N LYS A 500 26.34 -2.72 -17.39
CA LYS A 500 27.29 -2.08 -16.47
C LYS A 500 28.69 -2.00 -17.05
N LEU A 501 29.34 -0.86 -16.87
CA LEU A 501 30.70 -0.57 -17.30
C LEU A 501 31.44 0.16 -16.18
N GLN A 502 32.63 -0.32 -15.81
CA GLN A 502 33.47 0.36 -14.84
C GLN A 502 34.13 1.59 -15.47
N ALA A 503 34.15 2.69 -14.74
CA ALA A 503 34.95 3.85 -15.05
C ALA A 503 35.89 4.18 -13.87
N VAL A 504 37.12 4.57 -14.18
CA VAL A 504 38.22 4.79 -13.25
C VAL A 504 38.71 6.21 -13.40
N ILE A 505 38.89 6.92 -12.29
CA ILE A 505 39.54 8.23 -12.28
C ILE A 505 40.75 8.22 -11.36
N ALA A 506 41.91 8.55 -11.90
CA ALA A 506 43.20 8.53 -11.20
C ALA A 506 43.90 9.88 -11.32
N ALA A 507 44.63 10.29 -10.28
CA ALA A 507 45.34 11.56 -10.27
C ALA A 507 46.47 11.57 -11.31
N ALA A 508 46.36 12.47 -12.29
CA ALA A 508 47.31 12.77 -13.35
C ALA A 508 47.02 14.19 -13.84
N GLU A 509 47.96 14.94 -14.40
CA GLU A 509 47.58 16.22 -15.04
C GLU A 509 46.66 15.95 -16.25
N PRO A 510 45.52 16.65 -16.42
CA PRO A 510 44.99 17.75 -15.61
C PRO A 510 44.05 17.37 -14.43
N ILE A 511 43.72 16.08 -14.25
CA ILE A 511 42.84 15.51 -13.22
C ILE A 511 43.34 15.82 -11.79
N SER A 512 42.62 16.71 -11.10
CA SER A 512 42.93 17.14 -9.73
C SER A 512 42.37 16.17 -8.67
N ARG A 513 42.82 16.35 -7.41
CA ARG A 513 42.27 15.58 -6.28
C ARG A 513 40.81 15.96 -5.98
N GLN A 514 40.44 17.20 -6.28
CA GLN A 514 39.11 17.75 -6.13
C GLN A 514 38.14 17.08 -7.11
N MET A 515 38.55 16.93 -8.37
CA MET A 515 37.80 16.18 -9.38
C MET A 515 37.56 14.73 -8.94
N ILE A 516 38.59 14.04 -8.42
CA ILE A 516 38.45 12.66 -7.92
C ILE A 516 37.47 12.58 -6.75
N LYS A 517 37.56 13.51 -5.81
CA LYS A 517 36.64 13.60 -4.67
C LYS A 517 35.20 13.86 -5.12
N TYR A 518 35.00 14.77 -6.07
CA TYR A 518 33.69 15.05 -6.67
C TYR A 518 33.13 13.79 -7.33
N THR A 519 33.91 13.17 -8.22
CA THR A 519 33.52 11.98 -8.99
C THR A 519 33.12 10.83 -8.07
N GLY A 520 33.95 10.51 -7.07
CA GLY A 520 33.65 9.43 -6.13
C GLY A 520 32.57 9.76 -5.10
N GLY A 521 32.09 11.01 -5.05
CA GLY A 521 31.03 11.48 -4.17
C GLY A 521 29.68 11.72 -4.86
N LEU A 522 29.54 11.36 -6.14
CA LEU A 522 28.29 11.51 -6.88
C LEU A 522 27.19 10.64 -6.28
N ASN A 523 25.98 11.19 -6.15
CA ASN A 523 24.82 10.44 -5.66
C ASN A 523 24.53 9.27 -6.60
N VAL A 524 24.32 8.09 -6.02
CA VAL A 524 23.88 6.91 -6.76
C VAL A 524 22.58 7.22 -7.51
N ASN A 525 22.48 6.70 -8.72
CA ASN A 525 21.41 6.87 -9.68
C ASN A 525 21.36 8.21 -10.43
N SER A 526 22.29 9.13 -10.15
CA SER A 526 22.45 10.37 -10.93
C SER A 526 22.82 10.06 -12.39
N ILE A 527 22.43 10.93 -13.32
CA ILE A 527 22.80 10.83 -14.73
C ILE A 527 23.99 11.74 -14.98
N VAL A 528 25.05 11.16 -15.56
CA VAL A 528 26.31 11.85 -15.84
C VAL A 528 26.73 11.71 -17.29
N GLN A 529 27.43 12.72 -17.79
CA GLN A 529 28.22 12.68 -19.01
C GLN A 529 29.68 12.41 -18.63
N VAL A 530 30.24 11.29 -19.08
CA VAL A 530 31.62 10.90 -18.82
C VAL A 530 32.36 10.83 -20.14
N THR A 531 33.42 11.63 -20.29
CA THR A 531 34.37 11.50 -21.41
C THR A 531 35.64 10.84 -20.89
N GLY A 532 36.16 9.85 -21.61
CA GLY A 532 37.37 9.14 -21.21
C GLY A 532 37.87 8.15 -22.25
N ILE A 533 39.01 7.54 -21.95
CA ILE A 533 39.67 6.56 -22.83
C ILE A 533 39.26 5.14 -22.45
N VAL A 534 38.83 4.33 -23.41
CA VAL A 534 38.55 2.90 -23.16
C VAL A 534 39.85 2.12 -23.00
N LYS A 535 39.94 1.33 -21.94
CA LYS A 535 41.08 0.49 -21.58
C LYS A 535 40.64 -0.95 -21.31
N LYS A 536 41.62 -1.86 -21.28
CA LYS A 536 41.42 -3.25 -20.86
C LYS A 536 41.86 -3.41 -19.40
N PRO A 537 40.99 -3.88 -18.50
CA PRO A 537 41.39 -4.13 -17.13
C PRO A 537 42.34 -5.33 -17.08
N GLY A 538 43.25 -5.36 -16.10
CA GLY A 538 44.19 -6.48 -15.94
C GLY A 538 43.53 -7.81 -15.59
N VAL A 539 42.32 -7.77 -15.01
CA VAL A 539 41.45 -8.92 -14.73
C VAL A 539 40.02 -8.52 -15.10
N PRO A 540 39.24 -9.42 -15.75
CA PRO A 540 37.84 -9.13 -16.07
C PRO A 540 37.03 -8.71 -14.83
N ILE A 541 36.25 -7.65 -14.97
CA ILE A 541 35.52 -7.01 -13.88
C ILE A 541 34.20 -7.77 -13.65
N ALA A 542 34.17 -8.63 -12.63
CA ALA A 542 33.04 -9.51 -12.36
C ALA A 542 31.70 -8.79 -12.10
N SER A 543 31.75 -7.55 -11.61
CA SER A 543 30.56 -6.73 -11.31
C SER A 543 30.02 -5.94 -12.50
N ALA A 544 30.71 -5.97 -13.66
CA ALA A 544 30.34 -5.25 -14.88
C ALA A 544 29.85 -6.22 -15.97
N SER A 545 28.85 -5.81 -16.75
CA SER A 545 28.41 -6.55 -17.94
C SER A 545 29.50 -6.51 -19.02
N LEU A 546 30.14 -5.35 -19.20
CA LEU A 546 31.30 -5.18 -20.06
C LEU A 546 32.58 -5.47 -19.27
N SER A 547 32.76 -6.72 -18.86
CA SER A 547 33.83 -7.12 -17.92
C SER A 547 35.24 -6.95 -18.47
N ASN A 548 35.42 -6.96 -19.80
CA ASN A 548 36.73 -6.84 -20.47
C ASN A 548 37.12 -5.40 -20.84
N HIS A 549 36.31 -4.41 -20.47
CA HIS A 549 36.56 -3.01 -20.78
C HIS A 549 36.34 -2.15 -19.54
N GLU A 550 37.11 -1.07 -19.42
CA GLU A 550 36.88 0.01 -18.45
C GLU A 550 37.17 1.36 -19.09
N VAL A 551 36.66 2.45 -18.52
CA VAL A 551 36.87 3.81 -19.04
C VAL A 551 37.71 4.61 -18.08
N HIS A 552 38.83 5.16 -18.56
CA HIS A 552 39.66 6.08 -17.78
C HIS A 552 39.15 7.50 -17.97
N ILE A 553 38.50 8.05 -16.94
CA ILE A 553 37.75 9.31 -16.98
C ILE A 553 38.71 10.49 -17.18
N GLN A 554 38.39 11.34 -18.15
CA GLN A 554 39.04 12.63 -18.40
C GLN A 554 38.12 13.82 -18.08
N LYS A 555 36.80 13.65 -18.26
CA LYS A 555 35.78 14.65 -17.89
C LYS A 555 34.55 13.98 -17.29
N VAL A 556 33.88 14.64 -16.35
CA VAL A 556 32.64 14.15 -15.74
C VAL A 556 31.69 15.27 -15.36
N TYR A 557 30.58 15.37 -16.09
CA TYR A 557 29.55 16.38 -15.85
C TYR A 557 28.26 15.77 -15.34
N MET A 558 27.64 16.42 -14.35
CA MET A 558 26.31 16.08 -13.86
C MET A 558 25.25 16.60 -14.82
N ILE A 559 24.45 15.71 -15.40
CA ILE A 559 23.28 16.06 -16.21
C ILE A 559 22.05 16.19 -15.31
N SER A 560 21.84 15.21 -14.44
CA SER A 560 20.71 15.19 -13.51
C SER A 560 21.12 14.51 -12.22
N GLU A 561 21.15 15.28 -11.15
CA GLU A 561 21.45 14.76 -9.81
C GLU A 561 20.26 13.94 -9.28
N ALA A 562 20.55 12.77 -8.71
CA ALA A 562 19.59 11.99 -7.96
C ALA A 562 19.56 12.40 -6.50
N ALA A 563 18.42 12.21 -5.82
CA ALA A 563 18.32 12.41 -4.39
C ALA A 563 19.32 11.50 -3.64
N GLN A 564 19.90 12.01 -2.55
CA GLN A 564 20.91 11.28 -1.77
C GLN A 564 20.36 9.98 -1.18
N MET A 565 19.09 9.97 -0.75
CA MET A 565 18.40 8.78 -0.27
C MET A 565 17.29 8.39 -1.25
N LEU A 566 17.44 7.23 -1.89
CA LEU A 566 16.42 6.62 -2.72
C LEU A 566 15.55 5.67 -1.87
N PRO A 567 14.26 5.52 -2.20
CA PRO A 567 13.35 4.63 -1.46
C PRO A 567 13.74 3.15 -1.55
N MET A 568 14.50 2.78 -2.58
CA MET A 568 15.22 1.49 -2.67
C MET A 568 16.44 1.62 -3.57
N GLN A 569 17.45 0.76 -3.39
CA GLN A 569 18.60 0.70 -4.28
C GLN A 569 18.34 -0.30 -5.42
N VAL A 570 18.73 0.06 -6.64
CA VAL A 570 18.57 -0.84 -7.82
C VAL A 570 19.32 -2.15 -7.61
N LYS A 571 20.52 -2.09 -7.02
CA LYS A 571 21.34 -3.27 -6.67
C LYS A 571 20.57 -4.26 -5.79
N ASP A 572 19.77 -3.78 -4.85
CA ASP A 572 19.03 -4.66 -3.94
C ASP A 572 17.84 -5.33 -4.64
N ALA A 573 17.31 -4.68 -5.68
CA ALA A 573 16.24 -5.19 -6.54
C ALA A 573 16.74 -6.11 -7.67
N GLU A 574 18.04 -6.26 -7.93
CA GLU A 574 18.55 -7.22 -8.94
C GLU A 574 18.26 -8.69 -8.56
N ARG A 575 18.18 -8.98 -7.26
CA ARG A 575 17.80 -10.31 -6.73
C ARG A 575 16.30 -10.53 -6.92
N PRO A 576 15.77 -11.76 -7.03
CA PRO A 576 14.33 -11.99 -7.08
C PRO A 576 13.64 -11.58 -5.76
N PRO A 577 12.36 -11.15 -5.79
CA PRO A 577 11.58 -10.95 -4.57
C PRO A 577 11.31 -12.31 -3.89
N PRO A 578 11.07 -12.34 -2.57
CA PRO A 578 10.79 -13.58 -1.87
C PRO A 578 9.49 -14.21 -2.36
N GLU A 579 9.44 -15.54 -2.36
CA GLU A 579 8.25 -16.30 -2.78
C GLU A 579 7.10 -16.20 -1.75
N THR A 580 7.42 -15.95 -0.48
CA THR A 580 6.42 -15.84 0.58
C THR A 580 5.82 -14.44 0.61
N THR A 581 4.50 -14.37 0.82
CA THR A 581 3.74 -13.12 0.99
C THR A 581 3.82 -12.58 2.42
N GLU A 582 4.68 -13.13 3.27
CA GLU A 582 4.84 -12.69 4.65
C GLU A 582 5.45 -11.27 4.69
N GLU A 583 4.70 -10.33 5.24
CA GLU A 583 5.16 -8.96 5.46
C GLU A 583 6.18 -8.94 6.61
N GLY A 584 7.44 -8.65 6.29
CA GLY A 584 8.53 -8.56 7.27
C GLY A 584 9.88 -8.22 6.63
N PHE A 585 10.85 -7.80 7.45
CA PHE A 585 12.23 -7.60 7.02
C PHE A 585 12.86 -8.97 6.75
N GLN A 586 13.08 -9.28 5.48
CA GLN A 586 13.73 -10.52 5.06
C GLN A 586 15.15 -10.23 4.60
N VAL A 587 16.09 -11.09 5.01
CA VAL A 587 17.49 -11.05 4.60
C VAL A 587 17.84 -12.35 3.90
N ASP A 588 18.77 -12.29 2.95
CA ASP A 588 19.33 -13.48 2.34
C ASP A 588 20.33 -14.19 3.28
N GLU A 589 20.90 -15.30 2.81
CA GLU A 589 21.92 -16.08 3.54
C GLU A 589 23.16 -15.25 3.94
N SER A 590 23.40 -14.12 3.26
CA SER A 590 24.50 -13.20 3.54
C SER A 590 24.11 -12.05 4.50
N GLY A 591 22.86 -12.02 4.95
CA GLY A 591 22.32 -10.96 5.83
C GLY A 591 21.92 -9.68 5.09
N ALA A 592 21.89 -9.69 3.75
CA ALA A 592 21.53 -8.52 2.95
C ALA A 592 19.99 -8.44 2.76
N PRO A 593 19.38 -7.26 2.92
CA PRO A 593 17.92 -7.10 2.85
C PRO A 593 17.38 -7.46 1.46
N ILE A 594 16.26 -8.19 1.40
CA ILE A 594 15.57 -8.56 0.16
C ILE A 594 14.38 -7.61 -0.05
N VAL A 595 14.30 -6.98 -1.22
CA VAL A 595 13.21 -6.07 -1.55
C VAL A 595 11.97 -6.87 -1.98
N THR A 596 10.88 -6.76 -1.22
CA THR A 596 9.60 -7.42 -1.52
C THR A 596 9.00 -6.96 -2.86
N LEU A 597 8.15 -7.80 -3.47
CA LEU A 597 7.46 -7.43 -4.72
C LEU A 597 6.61 -6.16 -4.53
N LYS A 598 5.94 -6.01 -3.39
CA LYS A 598 5.15 -4.80 -3.09
C LYS A 598 6.02 -3.55 -3.12
N THR A 599 7.16 -3.55 -2.43
CA THR A 599 8.08 -2.40 -2.39
C THR A 599 8.64 -2.06 -3.77
N ARG A 600 8.94 -3.08 -4.59
CA ARG A 600 9.35 -2.88 -5.99
C ARG A 600 8.28 -2.21 -6.82
N LEU A 601 7.03 -2.69 -6.73
CA LEU A 601 5.92 -2.13 -7.48
C LEU A 601 5.55 -0.71 -7.01
N ASP A 602 5.66 -0.42 -5.71
CA ASP A 602 5.47 0.94 -5.17
C ASP A 602 6.57 1.90 -5.66
N ASN A 603 7.75 1.37 -6.01
CA ASN A 603 8.89 2.10 -6.55
C ASN A 603 9.23 1.65 -7.98
N ARG A 604 8.21 1.34 -8.81
CA ARG A 604 8.37 0.63 -10.09
C ARG A 604 9.41 1.24 -11.02
N VAL A 605 9.55 2.56 -11.04
CA VAL A 605 10.57 3.26 -11.86
C VAL A 605 12.00 2.84 -11.52
N LEU A 606 12.32 2.58 -10.25
CA LEU A 606 13.64 2.09 -9.83
C LEU A 606 13.79 0.59 -10.14
N ASP A 607 12.72 -0.19 -9.97
CA ASP A 607 12.72 -1.63 -10.28
C ASP A 607 12.97 -1.89 -11.78
N LEU A 608 12.35 -1.08 -12.64
CA LEU A 608 12.56 -1.11 -14.08
C LEU A 608 13.99 -0.76 -14.50
N GLN A 609 14.85 -0.26 -13.61
CA GLN A 609 16.24 0.03 -13.94
C GLN A 609 17.18 -1.15 -13.72
N THR A 610 16.69 -2.24 -13.14
CA THR A 610 17.45 -3.50 -12.96
C THR A 610 17.73 -4.17 -14.30
N GLU A 611 18.84 -4.92 -14.38
CA GLU A 611 19.20 -5.69 -15.57
C GLU A 611 18.08 -6.70 -15.93
N THR A 612 17.54 -7.35 -14.91
CA THR A 612 16.48 -8.36 -15.05
C THR A 612 15.17 -7.75 -15.55
N SER A 613 14.68 -6.66 -14.96
CA SER A 613 13.43 -6.03 -15.43
C SER A 613 13.56 -5.46 -16.83
N GLN A 614 14.71 -4.87 -17.19
CA GLN A 614 14.98 -4.42 -18.56
C GLN A 614 14.86 -5.58 -19.56
N ALA A 615 15.51 -6.71 -19.27
CA ALA A 615 15.44 -7.91 -20.11
C ALA A 615 14.01 -8.46 -20.22
N ILE A 616 13.25 -8.54 -19.12
CA ILE A 616 11.84 -8.98 -19.14
C ILE A 616 11.00 -8.05 -20.02
N THR A 617 11.20 -6.73 -19.94
CA THR A 617 10.45 -5.78 -20.78
C THR A 617 10.78 -5.91 -22.27
N TRP A 618 12.02 -6.24 -22.62
CA TRP A 618 12.38 -6.56 -24.01
C TRP A 618 11.70 -7.84 -24.51
N ILE A 619 11.62 -8.89 -23.68
CA ILE A 619 10.87 -10.11 -24.02
C ILE A 619 9.37 -9.81 -24.17
N SER A 620 8.82 -8.95 -23.31
CA SER A 620 7.42 -8.49 -23.41
C SER A 620 7.15 -7.76 -24.73
N SER A 621 8.05 -6.84 -25.13
CA SER A 621 8.01 -6.18 -26.43
C SER A 621 8.13 -7.17 -27.59
N ALA A 622 9.04 -8.15 -27.46
CA ALA A 622 9.28 -9.17 -28.47
C ALA A 622 8.05 -10.03 -28.75
N VAL A 623 7.29 -10.41 -27.72
CA VAL A 623 6.04 -11.17 -27.90
C VAL A 623 5.05 -10.40 -28.78
N ALA A 624 4.86 -9.10 -28.52
CA ALA A 624 3.98 -8.26 -29.33
C ALA A 624 4.50 -8.09 -30.77
N GLU A 625 5.81 -7.89 -30.93
CA GLU A 625 6.49 -7.77 -32.22
C GLU A 625 6.32 -9.04 -33.05
N LEU A 626 6.64 -10.21 -32.49
CA LEU A 626 6.59 -11.50 -33.17
C LEU A 626 5.15 -11.91 -33.50
N PHE A 627 4.19 -11.63 -32.61
CA PHE A 627 2.77 -11.80 -32.92
C PHE A 627 2.39 -10.94 -34.13
N SER A 628 2.70 -9.64 -34.11
CA SER A 628 2.41 -8.73 -35.22
C SER A 628 3.09 -9.17 -36.52
N GLU A 629 4.36 -9.59 -36.45
CA GLU A 629 5.14 -10.07 -37.59
C GLU A 629 4.45 -11.27 -38.25
N TYR A 630 4.04 -12.26 -37.47
CA TYR A 630 3.35 -13.44 -37.98
C TYR A 630 1.99 -13.09 -38.58
N MET A 631 1.18 -12.30 -37.86
CA MET A 631 -0.14 -11.90 -38.32
C MET A 631 -0.08 -11.12 -39.64
N ILE A 632 0.82 -10.14 -39.76
CA ILE A 632 1.01 -9.37 -40.99
C ILE A 632 1.49 -10.26 -42.15
N LYS A 633 2.47 -11.14 -41.89
CA LYS A 633 2.98 -12.08 -42.92
C LYS A 633 1.91 -13.08 -43.39
N SER A 634 0.95 -13.40 -42.54
CA SER A 634 -0.19 -14.25 -42.89
C SER A 634 -1.32 -13.53 -43.67
N GLY A 635 -1.15 -12.22 -43.92
CA GLY A 635 -2.14 -11.38 -44.61
C GLY A 635 -3.26 -10.87 -43.69
N SER A 636 -3.11 -10.94 -42.38
CA SER A 636 -4.08 -10.37 -41.43
C SER A 636 -4.05 -8.84 -41.46
N ARG A 637 -5.22 -8.22 -41.34
CA ARG A 637 -5.34 -6.76 -41.19
C ARG A 637 -5.27 -6.38 -39.71
N TRP A 638 -4.40 -5.44 -39.37
CA TRP A 638 -4.34 -4.86 -38.03
C TRP A 638 -5.49 -3.87 -37.85
N ILE A 639 -6.41 -4.15 -36.93
CA ILE A 639 -7.57 -3.31 -36.62
C ILE A 639 -7.43 -2.66 -35.23
N PHE A 640 -8.20 -1.59 -34.99
CA PHE A 640 -8.24 -0.86 -33.73
C PHE A 640 -9.70 -0.63 -33.33
N THR A 641 -10.15 -1.32 -32.28
CA THR A 641 -11.56 -1.33 -31.85
C THR A 641 -11.75 -0.46 -30.61
N PRO A 642 -12.93 0.17 -30.43
CA PRO A 642 -13.18 1.02 -29.27
C PRO A 642 -13.19 0.18 -27.98
N LYS A 643 -12.65 0.75 -26.89
CA LYS A 643 -12.66 0.13 -25.55
C LYS A 643 -13.77 0.67 -24.65
N LEU A 644 -14.46 1.71 -25.07
CA LEU A 644 -15.69 2.20 -24.45
C LEU A 644 -16.87 1.65 -25.26
N VAL A 645 -17.71 0.83 -24.63
CA VAL A 645 -18.86 0.18 -25.26
C VAL A 645 -20.17 0.63 -24.61
N GLY A 646 -21.25 0.65 -25.40
CA GLY A 646 -22.56 1.12 -24.94
C GLY A 646 -23.27 0.17 -23.96
N ALA A 647 -22.89 -1.11 -23.95
CA ALA A 647 -23.46 -2.12 -23.06
C ALA A 647 -22.41 -3.18 -22.69
N ALA A 648 -22.66 -3.93 -21.61
CA ALA A 648 -21.87 -5.09 -21.24
C ALA A 648 -21.96 -6.16 -22.34
N THR A 649 -20.83 -6.46 -22.97
CA THR A 649 -20.75 -7.30 -24.18
C THR A 649 -20.75 -8.80 -23.89
N GLU A 650 -20.45 -9.20 -22.65
CA GLU A 650 -20.37 -10.60 -22.24
C GLU A 650 -21.18 -10.75 -20.94
N GLY A 651 -22.47 -11.10 -21.05
CA GLY A 651 -23.32 -11.27 -19.89
C GLY A 651 -22.82 -12.43 -19.02
N GLY A 652 -22.42 -12.12 -17.78
CA GLY A 652 -22.00 -13.12 -16.79
C GLY A 652 -20.81 -12.70 -15.93
N SER A 653 -20.02 -11.71 -16.34
CA SER A 653 -18.82 -11.23 -15.63
C SER A 653 -18.93 -9.76 -15.23
N GLY A 654 -18.16 -9.35 -14.21
CA GLY A 654 -18.11 -7.94 -13.81
C GLY A 654 -17.52 -7.07 -14.92
N VAL A 655 -18.20 -5.96 -15.25
CA VAL A 655 -17.70 -4.94 -16.19
C VAL A 655 -17.36 -3.65 -15.45
N PHE A 656 -16.32 -2.95 -15.90
CA PHE A 656 -16.05 -1.59 -15.40
C PHE A 656 -17.00 -0.60 -16.05
N GLU A 657 -17.82 0.06 -15.24
CA GLU A 657 -18.69 1.15 -15.67
C GLU A 657 -17.94 2.49 -15.68
N VAL A 658 -18.13 3.26 -16.74
CA VAL A 658 -17.53 4.58 -16.94
C VAL A 658 -18.64 5.58 -17.25
N LYS A 659 -18.63 6.71 -16.54
CA LYS A 659 -19.55 7.82 -16.83
C LYS A 659 -19.20 8.44 -18.18
N TYR A 660 -20.11 8.36 -19.14
CA TYR A 660 -19.94 8.90 -20.50
C TYR A 660 -20.94 10.03 -20.75
N PHE A 661 -20.55 11.25 -20.37
CA PHE A 661 -21.40 12.44 -20.36
C PHE A 661 -22.66 12.24 -19.50
N LYS A 662 -23.83 12.16 -20.15
CA LYS A 662 -25.16 11.98 -19.52
C LYS A 662 -25.63 10.52 -19.52
N ARG A 663 -24.81 9.58 -20.01
CA ARG A 663 -25.09 8.14 -20.06
C ARG A 663 -23.91 7.34 -19.49
N ASN A 664 -24.11 6.04 -19.36
CA ASN A 664 -23.05 5.12 -18.97
C ASN A 664 -22.40 4.52 -20.22
N ALA A 665 -21.12 4.20 -20.10
CA ALA A 665 -20.38 3.32 -20.99
C ALA A 665 -19.67 2.27 -20.15
N TYR A 666 -19.16 1.23 -20.78
CA TYR A 666 -18.44 0.15 -20.12
C TYR A 666 -17.09 -0.06 -20.78
N LEU A 667 -16.10 -0.54 -20.02
CA LEU A 667 -14.84 -0.98 -20.61
C LEU A 667 -15.00 -2.37 -21.24
N ALA A 668 -14.53 -2.51 -22.48
CA ALA A 668 -14.62 -3.76 -23.22
C ALA A 668 -13.81 -4.88 -22.54
N GLN A 669 -14.48 -5.96 -22.15
CA GLN A 669 -13.81 -7.13 -21.59
C GLN A 669 -13.09 -7.93 -22.65
N SER A 670 -13.47 -7.83 -23.92
CA SER A 670 -12.68 -8.39 -25.00
C SER A 670 -13.02 -7.64 -26.28
N PRO A 671 -12.11 -7.61 -27.27
CA PRO A 671 -12.44 -7.10 -28.59
C PRO A 671 -13.29 -8.09 -29.41
N GLN A 672 -13.72 -9.22 -28.83
CA GLN A 672 -14.32 -10.36 -29.53
C GLN A 672 -15.53 -10.00 -30.40
N LEU A 673 -16.44 -9.16 -29.91
CA LEU A 673 -17.61 -8.78 -30.71
C LEU A 673 -17.21 -7.95 -31.93
N TYR A 674 -16.31 -6.97 -31.77
CA TYR A 674 -15.87 -6.14 -32.88
C TYR A 674 -15.05 -6.91 -33.92
N LYS A 675 -14.23 -7.88 -33.49
CA LYS A 675 -13.52 -8.77 -34.42
C LYS A 675 -14.50 -9.52 -35.34
N GLN A 676 -15.57 -10.07 -34.78
CA GLN A 676 -16.60 -10.77 -35.55
C GLN A 676 -17.40 -9.83 -36.46
N ILE A 677 -17.67 -8.60 -36.01
CA ILE A 677 -18.27 -7.56 -36.87
C ILE A 677 -17.34 -7.25 -38.06
N CYS A 678 -16.02 -7.19 -37.85
CA CYS A 678 -15.06 -7.04 -38.96
C CYS A 678 -15.10 -8.24 -39.91
N ILE A 679 -15.22 -9.47 -39.41
CA ILE A 679 -15.40 -10.66 -40.25
C ILE A 679 -16.67 -10.54 -41.11
N ALA A 680 -17.80 -10.14 -40.50
CA ALA A 680 -19.05 -9.90 -41.22
C ALA A 680 -18.94 -8.76 -42.24
N GLY A 681 -18.03 -7.81 -42.02
CA GLY A 681 -17.67 -6.74 -42.96
C GLY A 681 -16.59 -7.11 -43.98
N ASP A 682 -16.49 -8.38 -44.38
CA ASP A 682 -15.54 -8.92 -45.37
C ASP A 682 -14.05 -8.75 -45.03
N MET A 683 -13.70 -8.60 -43.76
CA MET A 683 -12.31 -8.64 -43.31
C MET A 683 -11.93 -10.07 -42.92
N GLU A 684 -11.62 -10.92 -43.90
CA GLU A 684 -11.43 -12.38 -43.73
C GLU A 684 -10.42 -12.82 -42.66
N ASN A 685 -9.49 -11.95 -42.27
CA ASN A 685 -8.43 -12.23 -41.31
C ASN A 685 -8.01 -10.91 -40.63
N VAL A 686 -8.25 -10.80 -39.32
CA VAL A 686 -7.99 -9.57 -38.54
C VAL A 686 -7.25 -9.88 -37.25
N PHE A 687 -6.51 -8.90 -36.75
CA PHE A 687 -5.89 -8.97 -35.44
C PHE A 687 -5.83 -7.62 -34.74
N GLU A 688 -5.71 -7.65 -33.42
CA GLU A 688 -5.58 -6.48 -32.57
C GLU A 688 -4.64 -6.77 -31.39
N ILE A 689 -3.82 -5.77 -31.03
CA ILE A 689 -3.07 -5.73 -29.79
C ILE A 689 -3.67 -4.57 -28.97
N ALA A 690 -4.32 -4.88 -27.86
CA ALA A 690 -5.13 -3.90 -27.14
C ALA A 690 -5.20 -4.17 -25.63
N PRO A 691 -5.49 -3.15 -24.81
CA PRO A 691 -5.85 -3.37 -23.43
C PRO A 691 -7.16 -4.15 -23.32
N VAL A 692 -7.17 -5.11 -22.42
CA VAL A 692 -8.29 -5.98 -22.08
C VAL A 692 -8.58 -5.81 -20.60
N PHE A 693 -9.87 -5.64 -20.27
CA PHE A 693 -10.31 -5.36 -18.90
C PHE A 693 -11.05 -6.54 -18.28
N ARG A 694 -10.78 -6.80 -17.00
CA ARG A 694 -11.41 -7.83 -16.17
C ARG A 694 -11.81 -7.19 -14.85
N ALA A 695 -13.11 -7.08 -14.58
CA ALA A 695 -13.60 -6.43 -13.36
C ALA A 695 -13.92 -7.43 -12.24
N GLU A 696 -13.58 -8.70 -12.42
CA GLU A 696 -13.64 -9.71 -11.37
C GLU A 696 -12.68 -9.35 -10.22
N ASP A 697 -13.16 -9.43 -8.98
CA ASP A 697 -12.35 -9.19 -7.77
C ASP A 697 -11.46 -10.41 -7.47
N SER A 698 -10.51 -10.67 -8.37
CA SER A 698 -9.58 -11.78 -8.27
C SER A 698 -8.17 -11.28 -8.03
N ASN A 699 -7.68 -11.44 -6.80
CA ASN A 699 -6.32 -11.06 -6.42
C ASN A 699 -5.40 -12.29 -6.32
N THR A 700 -5.05 -12.88 -7.47
CA THR A 700 -4.11 -14.01 -7.54
C THR A 700 -2.78 -13.59 -8.16
N HIS A 701 -1.79 -14.48 -8.16
CA HIS A 701 -0.50 -14.27 -8.82
C HIS A 701 -0.59 -14.32 -10.36
N ARG A 702 -1.74 -14.73 -10.93
CA ARG A 702 -1.95 -14.93 -12.39
C ARG A 702 -3.04 -14.03 -13.01
N HIS A 703 -3.70 -13.19 -12.21
CA HIS A 703 -4.77 -12.30 -12.67
C HIS A 703 -4.39 -10.83 -12.52
N LEU A 704 -4.85 -10.02 -13.48
CA LEU A 704 -4.78 -8.56 -13.52
C LEU A 704 -6.16 -8.04 -13.93
N THR A 705 -6.50 -6.82 -13.53
CA THR A 705 -7.75 -6.14 -13.95
C THR A 705 -7.62 -5.44 -15.30
N GLU A 706 -6.39 -5.15 -15.72
CA GLU A 706 -6.04 -4.64 -17.04
C GLU A 706 -4.78 -5.38 -17.53
N PHE A 707 -4.83 -5.94 -18.74
CA PHE A 707 -3.70 -6.62 -19.37
C PHE A 707 -3.68 -6.40 -20.89
N ALA A 708 -2.55 -6.68 -21.53
CA ALA A 708 -2.45 -6.60 -22.99
C ALA A 708 -2.93 -7.90 -23.66
N GLY A 709 -4.04 -7.81 -24.39
CA GLY A 709 -4.58 -8.88 -25.23
C GLY A 709 -3.94 -8.89 -26.61
N LEU A 710 -3.65 -10.09 -27.12
CA LEU A 710 -3.28 -10.35 -28.51
C LEU A 710 -4.41 -11.17 -29.11
N ASP A 711 -5.20 -10.54 -29.94
CA ASP A 711 -6.47 -11.09 -30.39
C ASP A 711 -6.47 -11.25 -31.91
N PHE A 712 -7.03 -12.36 -32.38
CA PHE A 712 -7.24 -12.57 -33.81
C PHE A 712 -8.58 -13.24 -34.09
N GLU A 713 -9.05 -13.08 -35.33
CA GLU A 713 -10.24 -13.74 -35.85
C GLU A 713 -10.05 -13.98 -37.34
N LYS A 714 -10.43 -15.16 -37.83
CA LYS A 714 -10.14 -15.61 -39.18
C LYS A 714 -11.27 -16.48 -39.73
N THR A 715 -11.62 -16.25 -40.98
CA THR A 715 -12.52 -17.12 -41.74
C THR A 715 -11.85 -18.44 -42.13
N PHE A 716 -12.62 -19.50 -42.25
CA PHE A 716 -12.15 -20.80 -42.74
C PHE A 716 -13.09 -21.37 -43.78
N ARG A 717 -12.62 -22.37 -44.53
CA ARG A 717 -13.39 -22.94 -45.65
C ARG A 717 -14.14 -24.20 -45.27
N ASN A 718 -13.46 -25.16 -44.63
CA ASN A 718 -14.02 -26.49 -44.39
C ASN A 718 -14.21 -26.77 -42.90
N HIS A 719 -13.17 -26.52 -42.09
CA HIS A 719 -13.19 -26.87 -40.67
C HIS A 719 -12.43 -25.83 -39.85
N TYR A 720 -12.89 -25.57 -38.61
CA TYR A 720 -12.23 -24.62 -37.71
C TYR A 720 -10.79 -25.02 -37.35
N HIS A 721 -10.41 -26.28 -37.59
CA HIS A 721 -9.02 -26.73 -37.44
C HIS A 721 -8.06 -25.95 -38.33
N GLU A 722 -8.50 -25.39 -39.46
CA GLU A 722 -7.67 -24.48 -40.28
C GLU A 722 -7.21 -23.25 -39.46
N VAL A 723 -8.07 -22.75 -38.56
CA VAL A 723 -7.74 -21.62 -37.67
C VAL A 723 -7.00 -22.09 -36.41
N LEU A 724 -7.33 -23.30 -35.92
CA LEU A 724 -6.62 -23.90 -34.78
C LEU A 724 -5.14 -24.17 -35.13
N GLU A 725 -4.88 -24.78 -36.28
CA GLU A 725 -3.51 -25.04 -36.79
C GLU A 725 -2.76 -23.72 -37.00
N PHE A 726 -3.44 -22.71 -37.57
CA PHE A 726 -2.87 -21.37 -37.70
C PHE A 726 -2.43 -20.78 -36.34
N ALA A 727 -3.24 -20.98 -35.29
CA ALA A 727 -2.94 -20.51 -33.94
C ALA A 727 -1.83 -21.33 -33.26
N GLU A 728 -1.77 -22.64 -33.49
CA GLU A 728 -0.67 -23.51 -33.05
C GLU A 728 0.66 -23.05 -33.65
N ASP A 729 0.68 -22.86 -34.97
CA ASP A 729 1.86 -22.41 -35.71
C ASP A 729 2.32 -21.00 -35.27
N LEU A 730 1.36 -20.10 -34.99
CA LEU A 730 1.64 -18.77 -34.42
C LEU A 730 2.40 -18.87 -33.08
N LEU A 731 1.96 -19.73 -32.16
CA LEU A 731 2.60 -19.85 -30.85
C LEU A 731 3.94 -20.56 -30.95
N VAL A 732 4.04 -21.61 -31.77
CA VAL A 732 5.32 -22.26 -32.06
C VAL A 732 6.31 -21.24 -32.65
N PHE A 733 5.86 -20.39 -33.58
CA PHE A 733 6.68 -19.32 -34.15
C PHE A 733 7.18 -18.36 -33.08
N ILE A 734 6.28 -17.77 -32.26
CA ILE A 734 6.64 -16.82 -31.20
C ILE A 734 7.67 -17.45 -30.26
N LEU A 735 7.37 -18.64 -29.73
CA LEU A 735 8.21 -19.28 -28.71
C LEU A 735 9.57 -19.71 -29.27
N THR A 736 9.63 -20.12 -30.54
CA THR A 736 10.89 -20.44 -31.23
C THR A 736 11.72 -19.18 -31.46
N GLN A 737 11.11 -18.12 -31.99
CA GLN A 737 11.82 -16.88 -32.28
C GLN A 737 12.27 -16.13 -31.01
N LEU A 738 11.55 -16.24 -29.90
CA LEU A 738 12.02 -15.74 -28.60
C LEU A 738 13.34 -16.41 -28.18
N LYS A 739 13.42 -17.74 -28.28
CA LYS A 739 14.63 -18.49 -27.94
C LYS A 739 15.81 -18.15 -28.85
N GLU A 740 15.56 -17.89 -30.13
CA GLU A 740 16.61 -17.61 -31.11
C GLU A 740 17.09 -16.16 -31.05
N ARG A 741 16.16 -15.21 -31.13
CA ARG A 741 16.46 -13.77 -31.28
C ARG A 741 16.76 -13.06 -29.97
N TYR A 742 16.25 -13.57 -28.84
CA TYR A 742 16.37 -12.93 -27.53
C TYR A 742 17.07 -13.80 -26.48
N LYS A 743 17.94 -14.72 -26.92
CA LYS A 743 18.74 -15.59 -26.05
C LYS A 743 19.57 -14.83 -25.02
N ASP A 744 20.07 -13.64 -25.38
CA ASP A 744 20.91 -12.84 -24.50
C ASP A 744 20.09 -12.24 -23.34
N GLN A 745 18.88 -11.74 -23.64
CA GLN A 745 17.92 -11.28 -22.62
C GLN A 745 17.47 -12.44 -21.73
N ILE A 746 17.21 -13.62 -22.31
CA ILE A 746 16.89 -14.82 -21.52
C ILE A 746 18.04 -15.18 -20.58
N ALA A 747 19.29 -15.15 -21.06
CA ALA A 747 20.47 -15.43 -20.24
C ALA A 747 20.65 -14.43 -19.08
N VAL A 748 20.31 -13.16 -19.29
CA VAL A 748 20.24 -12.16 -18.22
C VAL A 748 19.21 -12.55 -17.17
N ILE A 749 17.99 -12.88 -17.60
CA ILE A 749 16.88 -13.24 -16.70
C ILE A 749 17.20 -14.51 -15.91
N GLN A 750 17.89 -15.47 -16.53
CA GLN A 750 18.31 -16.73 -15.91
C GLN A 750 19.20 -16.54 -14.68
N LYS A 751 19.92 -15.41 -14.57
CA LYS A 751 20.71 -15.09 -13.37
C LYS A 751 19.84 -14.98 -12.11
N SER A 752 18.63 -14.45 -12.26
CA SER A 752 17.67 -14.27 -11.15
C SER A 752 16.54 -15.29 -11.16
N TYR A 753 16.21 -15.85 -12.32
CA TYR A 753 15.15 -16.85 -12.52
C TYR A 753 15.68 -18.01 -13.38
N PRO A 754 16.35 -19.01 -12.78
CA PRO A 754 17.07 -20.07 -13.51
C PRO A 754 16.22 -20.83 -14.55
N ASN A 755 14.91 -20.94 -14.33
CA ASN A 755 13.97 -21.65 -15.21
C ASN A 755 13.62 -20.89 -16.51
N ALA A 756 14.04 -19.64 -16.68
CA ALA A 756 13.64 -18.80 -17.81
C ALA A 756 14.07 -19.32 -19.19
N GLY A 757 15.08 -20.19 -19.27
CA GLY A 757 15.50 -20.86 -20.50
C GLY A 757 15.04 -22.31 -20.65
N ASP A 758 14.34 -22.88 -19.66
CA ASP A 758 13.95 -24.30 -19.61
C ASP A 758 12.52 -24.53 -20.15
N PHE A 759 12.05 -23.68 -21.06
CA PHE A 759 10.76 -23.90 -21.70
C PHE A 759 10.92 -24.95 -22.82
N LYS A 760 10.16 -26.04 -22.78
CA LYS A 760 10.23 -27.12 -23.78
C LYS A 760 9.17 -26.94 -24.86
N LEU A 761 9.61 -26.98 -26.11
CA LEU A 761 8.74 -27.04 -27.28
C LEU A 761 8.76 -28.46 -27.85
N PRO A 762 7.67 -28.90 -28.53
CA PRO A 762 7.66 -30.17 -29.22
C PRO A 762 8.82 -30.28 -30.23
N LYS A 763 9.54 -31.41 -30.21
CA LYS A 763 10.76 -31.62 -31.02
C LYS A 763 10.51 -31.63 -32.53
N ASP A 764 9.30 -31.98 -32.95
CA ASP A 764 8.87 -32.01 -34.34
C ASP A 764 8.29 -30.66 -34.81
N GLY A 765 8.29 -29.65 -33.95
CA GLY A 765 7.77 -28.32 -34.24
C GLY A 765 6.24 -28.25 -34.31
N LYS A 766 5.52 -29.30 -33.92
CA LYS A 766 4.05 -29.32 -33.95
C LYS A 766 3.47 -29.33 -32.54
N ALA A 767 2.50 -28.46 -32.29
CA ALA A 767 1.83 -28.43 -30.99
C ALA A 767 1.19 -29.79 -30.66
N LEU A 768 1.35 -30.26 -29.43
CA LEU A 768 0.60 -31.42 -28.96
C LEU A 768 -0.87 -31.03 -28.81
N ARG A 769 -1.75 -31.62 -29.62
CA ARG A 769 -3.20 -31.45 -29.51
C ARG A 769 -3.84 -32.70 -28.93
N LEU A 770 -4.65 -32.51 -27.89
CA LEU A 770 -5.46 -33.56 -27.25
C LEU A 770 -6.92 -33.08 -27.21
N ASN A 771 -7.88 -34.00 -27.17
CA ASN A 771 -9.24 -33.59 -26.81
C ASN A 771 -9.35 -33.40 -25.29
N TYR A 772 -10.34 -32.63 -24.85
CA TYR A 772 -10.63 -32.41 -23.43
C TYR A 772 -10.73 -33.73 -22.65
N MET A 773 -11.44 -34.71 -23.19
CA MET A 773 -11.61 -36.02 -22.55
C MET A 773 -10.33 -36.86 -22.52
N ASP A 774 -9.36 -36.62 -23.41
CA ASP A 774 -8.04 -37.24 -23.32
C ASP A 774 -7.28 -36.66 -22.12
N GLY A 775 -7.40 -35.35 -21.87
CA GLY A 775 -6.89 -34.69 -20.66
C GLY A 775 -7.54 -35.21 -19.37
N VAL A 776 -8.88 -35.37 -19.38
CA VAL A 776 -9.63 -36.00 -18.28
C VAL A 776 -9.12 -37.42 -18.00
N ALA A 777 -8.88 -38.23 -19.05
CA ALA A 777 -8.38 -39.58 -18.90
C ALA A 777 -6.96 -39.61 -18.27
N LEU A 778 -6.06 -38.72 -18.71
CA LEU A 778 -4.71 -38.59 -18.12
C LEU A 778 -4.75 -38.22 -16.64
N LEU A 779 -5.63 -37.28 -16.25
CA LEU A 779 -5.81 -36.90 -14.85
C LEU A 779 -6.37 -38.06 -14.00
N LYS A 780 -7.34 -38.79 -14.55
CA LYS A 780 -7.91 -39.98 -13.92
C LYS A 780 -6.88 -41.09 -13.71
N GLU A 781 -6.05 -41.35 -14.71
CA GLU A 781 -4.91 -42.29 -14.62
C GLU A 781 -3.92 -41.88 -13.52
N ALA A 782 -3.72 -40.57 -13.32
CA ALA A 782 -2.89 -40.02 -12.25
C ALA A 782 -3.57 -39.97 -10.87
N GLY A 783 -4.79 -40.53 -10.73
CA GLY A 783 -5.50 -40.62 -9.46
C GLY A 783 -6.26 -39.36 -9.04
N VAL A 784 -6.50 -38.42 -9.95
CA VAL A 784 -7.32 -37.23 -9.70
C VAL A 784 -8.80 -37.56 -9.80
N ASP A 785 -9.62 -37.06 -8.87
CA ASP A 785 -11.07 -37.11 -9.02
C ASP A 785 -11.51 -36.14 -10.11
N VAL A 786 -11.99 -36.70 -11.22
CA VAL A 786 -12.47 -35.98 -12.41
C VAL A 786 -13.97 -36.14 -12.62
N SER A 787 -14.70 -36.56 -11.58
CA SER A 787 -16.09 -36.96 -11.73
C SER A 787 -17.00 -35.82 -12.20
N GLU A 788 -16.70 -34.56 -11.84
CA GLU A 788 -17.42 -33.37 -12.33
C GLU A 788 -17.17 -33.12 -13.82
N GLN A 789 -15.93 -33.30 -14.29
CA GLN A 789 -15.54 -33.13 -15.69
C GLN A 789 -16.14 -34.25 -16.55
N GLU A 790 -16.20 -35.49 -16.06
CA GLU A 790 -16.91 -36.61 -16.72
C GLU A 790 -18.43 -36.37 -16.82
N ARG A 791 -19.01 -35.59 -15.89
CA ARG A 791 -20.43 -35.17 -15.91
C ARG A 791 -20.67 -33.85 -16.64
N PHE A 792 -19.63 -33.19 -17.16
CA PHE A 792 -19.70 -31.88 -17.82
C PHE A 792 -20.24 -30.76 -16.93
N GLU A 793 -20.09 -30.88 -15.61
CA GLU A 793 -20.61 -29.92 -14.63
C GLU A 793 -19.72 -28.69 -14.49
N ASN A 794 -18.40 -28.90 -14.39
CA ASN A 794 -17.40 -27.87 -14.18
C ASN A 794 -16.20 -28.06 -15.11
N ASP A 795 -15.48 -26.97 -15.37
CA ASP A 795 -14.21 -27.01 -16.10
C ASP A 795 -13.05 -27.49 -15.19
N PHE A 796 -11.84 -27.61 -15.74
CA PHE A 796 -10.66 -27.93 -14.94
C PHE A 796 -10.39 -26.87 -13.88
N SER A 797 -10.12 -27.32 -12.66
CA SER A 797 -9.58 -26.45 -11.62
C SER A 797 -8.10 -26.12 -11.91
N THR A 798 -7.59 -25.01 -11.38
CA THR A 798 -6.16 -24.66 -11.51
C THR A 798 -5.21 -25.79 -11.07
N ALA A 799 -5.60 -26.57 -10.06
CA ALA A 799 -4.81 -27.72 -9.63
C ALA A 799 -4.76 -28.83 -10.69
N MET A 800 -5.89 -29.09 -11.34
CA MET A 800 -5.98 -30.03 -12.47
C MET A 800 -5.18 -29.55 -13.67
N GLU A 801 -5.27 -28.26 -14.03
CA GLU A 801 -4.49 -27.68 -15.14
C GLU A 801 -2.98 -27.89 -14.92
N LYS A 802 -2.49 -27.56 -13.72
CA LYS A 802 -1.07 -27.74 -13.35
C LYS A 802 -0.65 -29.20 -13.38
N GLN A 803 -1.47 -30.08 -12.81
CA GLN A 803 -1.17 -31.51 -12.77
C GLN A 803 -1.16 -32.12 -14.18
N LEU A 804 -2.11 -31.74 -15.03
CA LEU A 804 -2.14 -32.16 -16.43
C LEU A 804 -0.91 -31.65 -17.19
N GLY A 805 -0.50 -30.40 -16.96
CA GLY A 805 0.72 -29.84 -17.52
C GLY A 805 1.97 -30.64 -17.14
N GLN A 806 2.08 -31.04 -15.87
CA GLN A 806 3.18 -31.88 -15.41
C GLN A 806 3.17 -33.27 -16.07
N ILE A 807 2.00 -33.92 -16.15
CA ILE A 807 1.83 -35.21 -16.84
C ILE A 807 2.24 -35.09 -18.31
N ILE A 808 1.84 -34.00 -18.98
CA ILE A 808 2.17 -33.75 -20.38
C ILE A 808 3.67 -33.51 -20.57
N ARG A 809 4.30 -32.74 -19.68
CA ARG A 809 5.75 -32.52 -19.69
C ARG A 809 6.51 -33.84 -19.53
N ASP A 810 6.09 -34.70 -18.61
CA ASP A 810 6.75 -35.98 -18.34
C ASP A 810 6.52 -37.01 -19.45
N LYS A 811 5.32 -37.05 -20.03
CA LYS A 811 4.95 -38.04 -21.06
C LYS A 811 5.37 -37.63 -22.48
N TYR A 812 5.29 -36.34 -22.80
CA TYR A 812 5.46 -35.83 -24.17
C TYR A 812 6.62 -34.83 -24.33
N ASP A 813 7.35 -34.52 -23.25
CA ASP A 813 8.55 -33.66 -23.28
C ASP A 813 8.28 -32.24 -23.83
N THR A 814 7.09 -31.68 -23.52
CA THR A 814 6.66 -30.32 -23.93
C THR A 814 6.01 -29.55 -22.79
N ASP A 815 6.23 -28.24 -22.74
CA ASP A 815 5.50 -27.31 -21.87
C ASP A 815 4.32 -26.64 -22.57
N PHE A 816 4.20 -26.83 -23.88
CA PHE A 816 3.15 -26.24 -24.72
C PHE A 816 2.26 -27.33 -25.31
N TYR A 817 0.95 -27.20 -25.09
CA TYR A 817 -0.06 -28.11 -25.64
C TYR A 817 -1.40 -27.41 -25.80
N VAL A 818 -2.28 -28.05 -26.56
CA VAL A 818 -3.64 -27.59 -26.88
C VAL A 818 -4.63 -28.65 -26.43
N LEU A 819 -5.70 -28.22 -25.77
CA LEU A 819 -6.89 -29.03 -25.57
C LEU A 819 -7.99 -28.55 -26.51
N ASP A 820 -8.59 -29.47 -27.26
CA ASP A 820 -9.71 -29.23 -28.17
C ASP A 820 -10.98 -29.90 -27.64
N LYS A 821 -12.14 -29.57 -28.20
CA LYS A 821 -13.43 -30.22 -27.90
C LYS A 821 -13.85 -30.09 -26.44
N PHE A 822 -13.84 -28.87 -25.90
CA PHE A 822 -14.35 -28.64 -24.54
C PHE A 822 -15.88 -28.80 -24.44
N PRO A 823 -16.40 -29.12 -23.24
CA PRO A 823 -17.84 -29.22 -23.00
C PRO A 823 -18.58 -27.93 -23.32
N MET A 824 -19.75 -28.01 -23.97
CA MET A 824 -20.55 -26.84 -24.35
C MET A 824 -21.08 -26.06 -23.13
N ALA A 825 -21.32 -26.76 -22.01
CA ALA A 825 -21.90 -26.16 -20.81
C ALA A 825 -21.06 -24.99 -20.26
N VAL A 826 -19.73 -25.12 -20.30
CA VAL A 826 -18.77 -24.16 -19.73
C VAL A 826 -18.35 -23.05 -20.71
N ARG A 827 -18.81 -23.08 -21.96
CA ARG A 827 -18.38 -22.13 -22.99
C ARG A 827 -19.38 -20.97 -23.19
N PRO A 828 -18.92 -19.80 -23.69
CA PRO A 828 -19.78 -18.64 -23.94
C PRO A 828 -20.84 -18.90 -25.02
N PHE A 829 -21.89 -18.05 -25.04
CA PHE A 829 -23.04 -18.18 -25.95
C PHE A 829 -22.69 -18.18 -27.45
N TYR A 830 -21.61 -17.52 -27.85
CA TYR A 830 -21.20 -17.42 -29.26
C TYR A 830 -20.44 -18.67 -29.76
N THR A 831 -20.29 -19.70 -28.94
CA THR A 831 -19.48 -20.90 -29.25
C THR A 831 -20.27 -21.89 -30.11
N LYS A 832 -19.68 -22.36 -31.21
CA LYS A 832 -20.32 -23.37 -32.07
C LYS A 832 -20.30 -24.77 -31.43
N ALA A 833 -21.45 -25.46 -31.47
CA ALA A 833 -21.56 -26.85 -31.02
C ALA A 833 -20.78 -27.82 -31.90
N CYS A 834 -20.24 -28.87 -31.28
CA CYS A 834 -19.62 -29.96 -32.02
C CYS A 834 -20.72 -30.73 -32.77
N PRO A 835 -20.62 -30.89 -34.10
CA PRO A 835 -21.68 -31.53 -34.88
C PRO A 835 -21.80 -33.04 -34.61
N GLN A 836 -20.75 -33.69 -34.10
CA GLN A 836 -20.77 -35.12 -33.76
C GLN A 836 -21.40 -35.40 -32.39
N ASP A 837 -21.28 -34.47 -31.44
CA ASP A 837 -21.84 -34.60 -30.10
C ASP A 837 -22.08 -33.20 -29.49
N ALA A 838 -23.34 -32.81 -29.37
CA ALA A 838 -23.75 -31.49 -28.91
C ALA A 838 -23.39 -31.20 -27.44
N ARG A 839 -22.96 -32.21 -26.67
CA ARG A 839 -22.40 -32.00 -25.32
C ARG A 839 -21.04 -31.30 -25.37
N PHE A 840 -20.34 -31.41 -26.50
CA PHE A 840 -19.08 -30.73 -26.76
C PHE A 840 -19.25 -29.55 -27.71
N SER A 841 -18.19 -28.76 -27.80
CA SER A 841 -18.13 -27.56 -28.63
C SER A 841 -16.87 -27.58 -29.51
N ASN A 842 -16.87 -26.77 -30.56
CA ASN A 842 -15.69 -26.52 -31.38
C ASN A 842 -14.84 -25.41 -30.73
N SER A 843 -14.46 -25.59 -29.47
CA SER A 843 -13.62 -24.67 -28.69
C SER A 843 -12.35 -25.35 -28.20
N TYR A 844 -11.34 -24.54 -27.96
CA TYR A 844 -9.98 -24.98 -27.66
C TYR A 844 -9.26 -23.98 -26.76
N ASP A 845 -8.44 -24.50 -25.85
CA ASP A 845 -7.57 -23.70 -24.99
C ASP A 845 -6.13 -24.13 -25.14
N PHE A 846 -5.22 -23.16 -25.06
CA PHE A 846 -3.78 -23.38 -25.18
C PHE A 846 -3.14 -23.20 -23.81
N PHE A 847 -2.22 -24.10 -23.49
CA PHE A 847 -1.59 -24.18 -22.18
C PHE A 847 -0.08 -24.03 -22.29
N MET A 848 0.49 -23.24 -21.39
CA MET A 848 1.93 -23.15 -21.16
C MET A 848 2.24 -23.50 -19.72
N ARG A 849 3.11 -24.49 -19.48
CA ARG A 849 3.45 -25.00 -18.13
C ARG A 849 2.22 -25.37 -17.29
N GLY A 850 1.19 -25.94 -17.94
CA GLY A 850 -0.04 -26.36 -17.27
C GLY A 850 -0.95 -25.21 -16.86
N GLU A 851 -0.85 -24.04 -17.48
CA GLU A 851 -1.71 -22.88 -17.22
C GLU A 851 -2.20 -22.28 -18.52
N GLU A 852 -3.46 -21.85 -18.54
CA GLU A 852 -4.14 -21.33 -19.74
C GLU A 852 -3.56 -19.97 -20.19
N ILE A 853 -3.18 -19.87 -21.46
CA ILE A 853 -2.69 -18.63 -22.10
C ILE A 853 -3.60 -18.07 -23.19
N MET A 854 -4.47 -18.91 -23.75
CA MET A 854 -5.43 -18.54 -24.80
C MET A 854 -6.67 -19.40 -24.67
N SER A 855 -7.82 -18.77 -24.86
CA SER A 855 -9.08 -19.45 -25.17
C SER A 855 -9.59 -19.02 -26.53
N GLY A 856 -10.09 -19.99 -27.30
CA GLY A 856 -10.58 -19.79 -28.65
C GLY A 856 -11.69 -20.75 -29.03
N ALA A 857 -12.41 -20.42 -30.11
CA ALA A 857 -13.43 -21.31 -30.65
C ALA A 857 -13.82 -20.93 -32.08
N GLN A 858 -14.43 -21.89 -32.77
CA GLN A 858 -15.37 -21.58 -33.83
C GLN A 858 -16.56 -20.81 -33.26
N ARG A 859 -16.91 -19.70 -33.92
CA ARG A 859 -18.06 -18.88 -33.55
C ARG A 859 -19.30 -19.29 -34.33
N ILE A 860 -20.47 -19.03 -33.76
CA ILE A 860 -21.74 -19.18 -34.45
C ILE A 860 -21.88 -18.05 -35.46
N ASN A 861 -21.97 -18.37 -36.74
CA ASN A 861 -22.12 -17.40 -37.83
C ASN A 861 -23.56 -17.30 -38.37
N ASP A 862 -24.44 -18.26 -38.06
CA ASP A 862 -25.87 -18.18 -38.40
C ASP A 862 -26.64 -17.37 -37.35
N ILE A 863 -27.42 -16.39 -37.80
CA ILE A 863 -28.14 -15.48 -36.90
C ILE A 863 -29.17 -16.19 -36.02
N LYS A 864 -29.91 -17.16 -36.57
CA LYS A 864 -30.99 -17.83 -35.82
C LYS A 864 -30.41 -18.72 -34.74
N GLU A 865 -29.32 -19.43 -35.06
CA GLU A 865 -28.57 -20.21 -34.08
C GLU A 865 -27.96 -19.32 -33.00
N LEU A 866 -27.42 -18.15 -33.36
CA LEU A 866 -26.82 -17.22 -32.42
C LEU A 866 -27.85 -16.65 -31.44
N GLU A 867 -29.01 -16.18 -31.93
CA GLU A 867 -30.12 -15.69 -31.11
C GLU A 867 -30.69 -16.79 -30.19
N ALA A 868 -30.80 -18.03 -30.69
CA ALA A 868 -31.21 -19.17 -29.89
C ALA A 868 -30.20 -19.50 -28.77
N SER A 869 -28.90 -19.48 -29.09
CA SER A 869 -27.83 -19.73 -28.12
C SER A 869 -27.76 -18.65 -27.03
N MET A 870 -27.91 -17.38 -27.43
CA MET A 870 -28.04 -16.26 -26.48
C MET A 870 -29.18 -16.47 -25.50
N THR A 871 -30.37 -16.80 -26.02
CA THR A 871 -31.56 -17.06 -25.21
C THR A 871 -31.34 -18.25 -24.26
N ALA A 872 -30.71 -19.33 -24.74
CA ALA A 872 -30.39 -20.50 -23.93
C ALA A 872 -29.40 -20.21 -22.79
N LYS A 873 -28.52 -19.22 -22.96
CA LYS A 873 -27.57 -18.73 -21.93
C LYS A 873 -28.14 -17.59 -21.08
N GLY A 874 -29.43 -17.29 -21.19
CA GLY A 874 -30.12 -16.28 -20.37
C GLY A 874 -29.88 -14.83 -20.81
N LEU A 875 -29.37 -14.62 -22.04
CA LEU A 875 -29.18 -13.29 -22.61
C LEU A 875 -30.42 -12.90 -23.44
N ASN A 876 -30.70 -11.59 -23.49
CA ASN A 876 -31.74 -11.05 -24.36
C ASN A 876 -31.13 -10.53 -25.67
N PRO A 877 -31.38 -11.18 -26.83
CA PRO A 877 -30.86 -10.72 -28.12
C PRO A 877 -31.26 -9.28 -28.49
N HIS A 878 -32.41 -8.82 -28.00
CA HIS A 878 -32.97 -7.50 -28.31
C HIS A 878 -32.55 -6.41 -27.30
N GLN A 879 -31.61 -6.71 -26.39
CA GLN A 879 -31.08 -5.72 -25.47
C GLN A 879 -30.19 -4.69 -26.20
N GLU A 880 -30.25 -3.43 -25.77
CA GLU A 880 -29.37 -2.37 -26.23
C GLU A 880 -27.90 -2.81 -26.09
N GLY A 881 -27.14 -2.75 -27.19
CA GLY A 881 -25.75 -3.21 -27.31
C GLY A 881 -25.55 -4.54 -28.05
N PHE A 882 -26.46 -5.51 -27.91
CA PHE A 882 -26.40 -6.74 -28.72
C PHE A 882 -26.99 -6.57 -30.11
N GLU A 883 -27.96 -5.66 -30.26
CA GLU A 883 -28.64 -5.42 -31.54
C GLU A 883 -27.64 -5.04 -32.66
N ASP A 884 -26.66 -4.19 -32.38
CA ASP A 884 -25.61 -3.80 -33.36
C ASP A 884 -24.73 -4.99 -33.75
N TYR A 885 -24.36 -5.82 -32.78
CA TYR A 885 -23.60 -7.04 -33.02
C TYR A 885 -24.39 -8.02 -33.89
N LEU A 886 -25.65 -8.29 -33.55
CA LEU A 886 -26.51 -9.21 -34.30
C LEU A 886 -26.85 -8.69 -35.70
N ASN A 887 -26.99 -7.38 -35.88
CA ASN A 887 -27.20 -6.76 -37.19
C ASN A 887 -26.06 -7.03 -38.17
N ALA A 888 -24.82 -7.22 -37.70
CA ALA A 888 -23.72 -7.64 -38.56
C ALA A 888 -23.96 -9.05 -39.14
N PHE A 889 -24.47 -9.99 -38.32
CA PHE A 889 -24.73 -11.37 -38.76
C PHE A 889 -25.97 -11.51 -39.63
N ARG A 890 -26.98 -10.63 -39.46
CA ARG A 890 -28.17 -10.56 -40.34
C ARG A 890 -27.83 -10.20 -41.79
N GLN A 891 -26.70 -9.52 -42.00
CA GLN A 891 -26.19 -9.18 -43.33
C GLN A 891 -25.44 -10.35 -44.00
N GLY A 892 -25.27 -11.46 -43.29
CA GLY A 892 -24.44 -12.59 -43.71
C GLY A 892 -23.07 -12.53 -43.04
N CYS A 893 -22.65 -13.65 -42.46
CA CYS A 893 -21.34 -13.78 -41.85
C CYS A 893 -20.73 -15.14 -42.23
N PRO A 894 -19.51 -15.17 -42.80
CA PRO A 894 -18.85 -16.43 -43.15
C PRO A 894 -18.47 -17.23 -41.90
N PRO A 895 -18.30 -18.57 -42.00
CA PRO A 895 -17.76 -19.36 -40.91
C PRO A 895 -16.37 -18.85 -40.48
N HIS A 896 -16.20 -18.66 -39.18
CA HIS A 896 -14.97 -18.08 -38.62
C HIS A 896 -14.68 -18.64 -37.23
N ALA A 897 -13.41 -18.52 -36.85
CA ALA A 897 -12.90 -18.87 -35.54
C ALA A 897 -11.79 -17.89 -35.15
N GLY A 898 -11.44 -17.89 -33.88
CA GLY A 898 -10.44 -16.97 -33.36
C GLY A 898 -9.97 -17.35 -31.98
N GLY A 899 -9.13 -16.48 -31.42
CA GLY A 899 -8.58 -16.64 -30.07
C GLY A 899 -8.14 -15.30 -29.51
N GLY A 900 -8.08 -15.23 -28.18
CA GLY A 900 -7.51 -14.12 -27.44
C GLY A 900 -6.42 -14.62 -26.51
N LEU A 901 -5.22 -14.06 -26.64
CA LEU A 901 -4.05 -14.42 -25.85
C LEU A 901 -3.72 -13.31 -24.84
N GLY A 902 -3.32 -13.70 -23.63
CA GLY A 902 -2.75 -12.75 -22.67
C GLY A 902 -1.25 -12.60 -22.88
N LEU A 903 -0.78 -11.45 -23.40
CA LEU A 903 0.66 -11.20 -23.61
C LEU A 903 1.44 -11.41 -22.32
N ASN A 904 0.95 -10.84 -21.21
CA ASN A 904 1.62 -10.92 -19.91
C ASN A 904 1.72 -12.37 -19.40
N ARG A 905 0.74 -13.23 -19.72
CA ARG A 905 0.78 -14.66 -19.37
C ARG A 905 1.80 -15.42 -20.20
N ILE A 906 1.89 -15.15 -21.50
CA ILE A 906 2.92 -15.75 -22.37
C ILE A 906 4.31 -15.45 -21.81
N VAL A 907 4.60 -14.17 -21.50
CA VAL A 907 5.88 -13.76 -20.92
C VAL A 907 6.14 -14.44 -19.58
N MET A 908 5.15 -14.43 -18.68
CA MET A 908 5.25 -15.05 -17.35
C MET A 908 5.60 -16.54 -17.45
N PHE A 909 4.85 -17.31 -18.22
CA PHE A 909 5.03 -18.77 -18.28
C PHE A 909 6.21 -19.20 -19.15
N PHE A 910 6.52 -18.46 -20.23
CA PHE A 910 7.72 -18.70 -21.02
C PHE A 910 8.98 -18.58 -20.15
N LEU A 911 9.07 -17.50 -19.37
CA LEU A 911 10.21 -17.21 -18.50
C LEU A 911 10.14 -17.91 -17.13
N GLY A 912 9.05 -18.65 -16.83
CA GLY A 912 8.85 -19.31 -15.54
C GLY A 912 8.81 -18.34 -14.35
N LEU A 913 8.25 -17.14 -14.55
CA LEU A 913 8.13 -16.12 -13.50
C LEU A 913 7.02 -16.52 -12.51
N PRO A 914 7.20 -16.30 -11.20
CA PRO A 914 6.25 -16.72 -10.18
C PRO A 914 4.98 -15.84 -10.10
N ASN A 915 4.99 -14.65 -10.70
CA ASN A 915 3.89 -13.70 -10.60
C ASN A 915 3.75 -12.86 -11.89
N ILE A 916 2.52 -12.71 -12.40
CA ILE A 916 2.21 -11.98 -13.62
C ILE A 916 2.58 -10.49 -13.54
N ARG A 917 2.64 -9.94 -12.32
CA ARG A 917 3.04 -8.54 -12.07
C ARG A 917 4.48 -8.25 -12.47
N LEU A 918 5.36 -9.27 -12.47
CA LEU A 918 6.73 -9.16 -12.97
C LEU A 918 6.76 -9.02 -14.51
N ALA A 919 5.80 -9.65 -15.18
CA ALA A 919 5.61 -9.61 -16.63
C ALA A 919 4.77 -8.41 -17.13
N SER A 920 4.36 -7.51 -16.23
CA SER A 920 3.57 -6.31 -16.56
C SER A 920 4.31 -5.04 -16.17
N LEU A 921 4.41 -4.07 -17.08
CA LEU A 921 5.18 -2.85 -16.85
C LEU A 921 4.63 -2.04 -15.67
N PHE A 922 3.32 -1.81 -15.65
CA PHE A 922 2.59 -1.14 -14.58
C PHE A 922 1.34 -1.97 -14.25
N PRO A 923 1.44 -2.96 -13.35
CA PRO A 923 0.34 -3.87 -13.09
C PRO A 923 -0.87 -3.14 -12.50
N ARG A 924 -2.06 -3.59 -12.92
CA ARG A 924 -3.36 -3.20 -12.36
C ARG A 924 -4.07 -4.43 -11.84
N ASP A 925 -4.50 -4.36 -10.59
CA ASP A 925 -5.24 -5.40 -9.90
C ASP A 925 -6.25 -4.73 -8.94
N PRO A 926 -7.13 -5.46 -8.25
CA PRO A 926 -8.13 -4.86 -7.37
C PRO A 926 -7.55 -3.97 -6.25
N GLN A 927 -6.28 -4.18 -5.87
CA GLN A 927 -5.60 -3.46 -4.79
C GLN A 927 -4.58 -2.42 -5.28
N ARG A 928 -4.24 -2.41 -6.58
CA ARG A 928 -3.20 -1.54 -7.15
C ARG A 928 -3.74 -0.74 -8.35
N LEU A 929 -3.79 0.58 -8.14
CA LEU A 929 -4.14 1.58 -9.16
C LEU A 929 -2.98 2.57 -9.45
N ARG A 930 -1.89 2.50 -8.68
CA ARG A 930 -0.71 3.39 -8.80
C ARG A 930 0.57 2.60 -8.51
N PRO A 931 1.74 3.03 -9.01
CA PRO A 931 1.99 3.77 -10.26
C PRO A 931 1.66 2.94 -11.51
#